data_AF-A0A3C1SNN0-F1
#
_entry.id   AF-A0A3C1SNN0-F1
#
_cell.length_a   1.000
_cell.length_b   1.000
_cell.length_c   1.000
_cell.angle_alpha   90.00
_cell.angle_beta   90.00
_cell.angle_gamma   90.00
#
_symmetry.space_group_name_H-M   'P 1'
#
loop_
_entity.id
_entity.type
_entity.pdbx_description
1 polymer ?
#
loop_
_entity_poly.entity_id
_entity_poly.type
_entity_poly.pdbx_seq_one_letter_code
_entity_poly.pdbx_strand_id
1 'polypeptide(L)'
;MFHSHRLKTPILLTLLALAFSKTAAATDWFVAVNGSDQATTSGSINNPFASINRAFLPGYAGPGDTVYVRGGTHALVQEQQINRGGTAQAPVTVRPYLNETVILDGSGLPPSEPAALTVLASHVIVEGFNVRNSTGIGIQIWPNFTPVENIVIRNNTIRDCQKSGLFIGQKLDQTTAGVSNIQILNNTLYHNVRENQARTWDSNWHPTLGVLYSQDIIVQGNQVYENYGEGISIMQSRRVDVSRNVVHDNYSVNLYIDGGIQTRHEGNLVYSTGQQEYFRDFYHTPGRTLLPASGIQIANESWSDWSNPLTSSDNTIVNNIFIANRAALIYGNYQSGGGLNNVLFAFNTIYNQAETALQVDPDAHSNNEIANNIWVQISGAPQTWLSGDASGFRFHHNLWFGSVPESIAQSSTDVYADPAFVRAGSYVAADYVLQSASPAIAAGQASTTITRDYAGKPRPNPPTLGAFESQNNVILAGLTSAGGIYYSNNLTSWINIPGVLAQLVTGDFNGDGQTDLAGLTSAGNIYYTTNLTSWTYLPGILNKLVTGDFNGDGKTDLAGLTSAGGIYYSNNLTSWINIPGALAQLVAGDFNGDGETDLAGLTSAGQIFYSTNLANWTYLPGILNKLVTGDFNGDGKTDLAGLTSAGQIFYSTNLANWTYLPGILNKLVTGDFNGDGKTDLAGLTSAGNIYYTTNLTSWTYLPGILNKLVTGDFNGDGKTDLAGLTSAGQIFYSTNLLHWASIIGQLNKLAGGTD
;
A
#
# COMPACT_ATOMS: atom_id res chain seq x y z
N MET A 1 -60.63 -27.68 6.82
CA MET A 1 -61.31 -27.99 5.53
C MET A 1 -62.24 -26.83 5.19
N PHE A 2 -62.06 -26.15 4.06
CA PHE A 2 -63.11 -25.72 3.12
C PHE A 2 -62.48 -24.90 1.97
N HIS A 3 -63.20 -24.86 0.86
CA HIS A 3 -62.78 -24.58 -0.51
C HIS A 3 -62.82 -23.11 -0.93
N SER A 4 -61.94 -22.79 -1.91
CA SER A 4 -62.10 -22.01 -3.16
C SER A 4 -62.91 -20.69 -3.27
N HIS A 5 -62.30 -19.79 -4.05
CA HIS A 5 -62.83 -18.90 -5.11
C HIS A 5 -62.82 -17.37 -4.90
N ARG A 6 -61.93 -16.75 -5.72
CA ARG A 6 -62.04 -15.53 -6.56
C ARG A 6 -62.64 -14.23 -5.98
N LEU A 7 -61.94 -13.11 -6.23
CA LEU A 7 -62.41 -11.86 -6.89
C LEU A 7 -61.20 -10.92 -7.08
N LYS A 8 -60.70 -10.73 -8.31
CA LYS A 8 -60.93 -9.59 -9.23
C LYS A 8 -60.42 -8.22 -8.73
N THR A 9 -59.45 -7.69 -9.48
CA THR A 9 -58.87 -6.34 -9.49
C THR A 9 -59.91 -5.21 -9.57
N PRO A 10 -59.52 -3.99 -9.19
CA PRO A 10 -59.24 -3.01 -10.23
C PRO A 10 -57.87 -2.34 -10.08
N ILE A 11 -57.17 -2.24 -11.22
CA ILE A 11 -56.00 -1.40 -11.42
C ILE A 11 -56.51 0.04 -11.51
N LEU A 12 -56.17 0.87 -10.53
CA LEU A 12 -56.35 2.31 -10.62
C LEU A 12 -55.10 2.88 -11.30
N LEU A 13 -55.23 3.25 -12.58
CA LEU A 13 -54.22 4.02 -13.30
C LEU A 13 -54.23 5.46 -12.75
N THR A 14 -53.42 5.73 -11.73
CA THR A 14 -53.04 7.11 -11.38
C THR A 14 -52.00 7.56 -12.39
N LEU A 15 -52.39 8.46 -13.31
CA LEU A 15 -51.44 9.25 -14.10
C LEU A 15 -50.56 10.03 -13.11
N LEU A 16 -49.35 9.54 -12.86
CA LEU A 16 -48.30 10.33 -12.23
C LEU A 16 -47.88 11.36 -13.29
N ALA A 17 -48.41 12.57 -13.19
CA ALA A 17 -47.80 13.70 -13.87
C ALA A 17 -46.36 13.81 -13.34
N LEU A 18 -45.41 13.28 -14.12
CA LEU A 18 -44.00 13.60 -14.00
C LEU A 18 -43.89 15.11 -14.26
N ALA A 19 -44.08 15.89 -13.19
CA ALA A 19 -43.50 17.21 -13.11
C ALA A 19 -41.99 16.98 -13.15
N PHE A 20 -41.43 17.01 -14.36
CA PHE A 20 -40.03 17.36 -14.53
C PHE A 20 -39.87 18.74 -13.90
N SER A 21 -39.56 18.78 -12.60
CA SER A 21 -38.90 19.93 -12.04
C SER A 21 -37.64 20.07 -12.87
N LYS A 22 -37.57 21.13 -13.68
CA LYS A 22 -36.30 21.58 -14.24
C LYS A 22 -35.39 21.73 -13.03
N THR A 23 -34.43 20.82 -12.86
CA THR A 23 -33.27 21.11 -12.03
C THR A 23 -32.69 22.39 -12.63
N ALA A 24 -32.75 23.49 -11.86
CA ALA A 24 -32.07 24.71 -12.25
C ALA A 24 -30.60 24.34 -12.47
N ALA A 25 -30.00 24.83 -13.55
CA ALA A 25 -28.59 24.59 -13.80
C ALA A 25 -27.78 25.13 -12.60
N ALA A 26 -26.79 24.36 -12.15
CA ALA A 26 -25.86 24.79 -11.12
C ALA A 26 -25.28 26.16 -11.47
N THR A 27 -25.27 27.07 -10.50
CA THR A 27 -24.78 28.44 -10.65
C THR A 27 -23.40 28.58 -10.01
N ASP A 28 -22.53 29.30 -10.71
CA ASP A 28 -21.22 29.69 -10.20
C ASP A 28 -21.28 31.05 -9.53
N TRP A 29 -20.86 31.11 -8.27
CA TRP A 29 -20.75 32.33 -7.46
C TRP A 29 -19.28 32.65 -7.22
N PHE A 30 -18.93 33.94 -7.18
CA PHE A 30 -17.54 34.36 -7.07
C PHE A 30 -17.31 35.25 -5.85
N VAL A 31 -16.27 34.94 -5.08
CA VAL A 31 -15.75 35.74 -3.95
C VAL A 31 -14.33 36.19 -4.31
N ALA A 32 -13.96 37.44 -4.06
CA ALA A 32 -12.62 37.96 -4.39
C ALA A 32 -12.13 39.01 -3.37
N VAL A 33 -10.81 39.17 -3.25
CA VAL A 33 -10.16 40.14 -2.35
C VAL A 33 -10.62 41.58 -2.63
N ASN A 34 -10.89 41.90 -3.90
CA ASN A 34 -11.39 43.20 -4.35
C ASN A 34 -12.91 43.21 -4.61
N GLY A 35 -13.64 42.22 -4.09
CA GLY A 35 -15.09 42.14 -4.21
C GLY A 35 -15.84 43.13 -3.32
N SER A 36 -17.17 43.01 -3.30
CA SER A 36 -18.04 43.88 -2.49
C SER A 36 -19.21 43.10 -1.90
N ASP A 37 -19.52 43.31 -0.61
CA ASP A 37 -20.67 42.69 0.05
C ASP A 37 -21.94 43.56 0.03
N GLN A 38 -21.95 44.63 -0.77
CA GLN A 38 -23.14 45.47 -0.95
C GLN A 38 -24.33 44.65 -1.48
N ALA A 39 -25.55 45.11 -1.19
CA ALA A 39 -26.78 44.45 -1.62
C ALA A 39 -26.88 44.35 -3.16
N THR A 40 -26.25 45.28 -3.88
CA THR A 40 -26.22 45.36 -5.36
C THR A 40 -25.19 44.47 -6.02
N THR A 41 -24.29 43.82 -5.27
CA THR A 41 -23.30 42.90 -5.84
C THR A 41 -23.98 41.64 -6.37
N SER A 42 -23.67 41.26 -7.62
CA SER A 42 -24.31 40.13 -8.30
C SER A 42 -23.66 38.79 -7.99
N GLY A 43 -22.42 38.74 -7.52
CA GLY A 43 -21.68 37.50 -7.28
C GLY A 43 -21.14 36.84 -8.54
N SER A 44 -21.21 37.53 -9.69
CA SER A 44 -20.61 37.07 -10.95
C SER A 44 -19.09 37.25 -10.96
N ILE A 45 -18.40 36.59 -11.89
CA ILE A 45 -16.93 36.70 -12.01
C ILE A 45 -16.43 38.14 -12.19
N ASN A 46 -17.23 39.02 -12.81
CA ASN A 46 -16.91 40.43 -13.05
C ASN A 46 -17.41 41.37 -11.94
N ASN A 47 -18.19 40.87 -10.99
CA ASN A 47 -18.73 41.61 -9.86
C ASN A 47 -18.86 40.67 -8.65
N PRO A 48 -17.72 40.19 -8.11
CA PRO A 48 -17.68 39.17 -7.08
C PRO A 48 -18.02 39.73 -5.69
N PHE A 49 -18.47 38.86 -4.80
CA PHE A 49 -18.62 39.15 -3.37
C PHE A 49 -17.25 39.37 -2.69
N ALA A 50 -17.23 40.09 -1.57
CA ALA A 50 -16.03 40.25 -0.76
C ALA A 50 -15.84 39.11 0.24
N SER A 51 -16.94 38.46 0.68
CA SER A 51 -16.89 37.38 1.67
C SER A 51 -17.64 36.12 1.26
N ILE A 52 -17.26 34.99 1.86
CA ILE A 52 -18.00 33.73 1.75
C ILE A 52 -19.38 33.88 2.40
N ASN A 53 -19.48 34.62 3.51
CA ASN A 53 -20.75 34.91 4.20
C ASN A 53 -21.80 35.47 3.22
N ARG A 54 -21.38 36.38 2.35
CA ARG A 54 -22.27 37.01 1.38
C ARG A 54 -22.80 36.03 0.34
N ALA A 55 -21.98 35.08 -0.10
CA ALA A 55 -22.35 34.04 -1.06
C ALA A 55 -23.41 33.07 -0.51
N PHE A 56 -23.54 32.98 0.82
CA PHE A 56 -24.47 32.08 1.51
C PHE A 56 -25.69 32.79 2.11
N LEU A 57 -25.89 34.09 1.84
CA LEU A 57 -27.15 34.74 2.20
C LEU A 57 -28.35 34.15 1.43
N PRO A 58 -29.58 34.29 1.96
CA PRO A 58 -30.77 33.81 1.26
C PRO A 58 -30.91 34.37 -0.15
N GLY A 59 -31.06 33.47 -1.13
CA GLY A 59 -31.21 33.82 -2.55
C GLY A 59 -29.94 33.68 -3.39
N TYR A 60 -28.82 33.29 -2.77
CA TYR A 60 -27.53 33.03 -3.43
C TYR A 60 -27.24 31.52 -3.45
N ALA A 61 -26.00 31.10 -3.17
CA ALA A 61 -25.55 29.71 -3.32
C ALA A 61 -26.49 28.70 -2.65
N GLY A 62 -26.84 27.64 -3.38
CA GLY A 62 -27.72 26.57 -2.93
C GLY A 62 -27.41 25.22 -3.61
N PRO A 63 -28.32 24.23 -3.54
CA PRO A 63 -28.05 22.88 -4.02
C PRO A 63 -27.49 22.80 -5.44
N GLY A 64 -26.31 22.17 -5.57
CA GLY A 64 -25.58 21.97 -6.82
C GLY A 64 -24.66 23.12 -7.21
N ASP A 65 -24.74 24.28 -6.55
CA ASP A 65 -23.93 25.45 -6.89
C ASP A 65 -22.47 25.32 -6.45
N THR A 66 -21.60 26.09 -7.10
CA THR A 66 -20.20 26.24 -6.71
C THR A 66 -19.90 27.69 -6.33
N VAL A 67 -19.30 27.89 -5.15
CA VAL A 67 -18.72 29.17 -4.73
C VAL A 67 -17.22 29.13 -5.00
N TYR A 68 -16.81 29.82 -6.06
CA TYR A 68 -15.43 30.05 -6.44
C TYR A 68 -14.82 31.22 -5.67
N VAL A 69 -13.76 30.94 -4.92
CA VAL A 69 -12.96 31.99 -4.27
C VAL A 69 -11.76 32.30 -5.15
N ARG A 70 -11.60 33.56 -5.51
CA ARG A 70 -10.50 34.07 -6.34
C ARG A 70 -9.22 34.17 -5.53
N GLY A 71 -8.10 33.94 -6.21
CA GLY A 71 -6.76 33.91 -5.65
C GLY A 71 -6.36 35.21 -4.97
N GLY A 72 -5.48 35.07 -3.98
CA GLY A 72 -5.00 36.16 -3.14
C GLY A 72 -5.21 35.91 -1.66
N THR A 73 -4.77 36.86 -0.84
CA THR A 73 -4.93 36.84 0.62
C THR A 73 -6.19 37.57 1.02
N HIS A 74 -7.16 36.82 1.53
CA HIS A 74 -8.39 37.32 2.12
C HIS A 74 -8.14 37.58 3.60
N ALA A 75 -7.91 38.85 3.96
CA ALA A 75 -7.73 39.27 5.35
C ALA A 75 -9.07 39.22 6.10
N LEU A 76 -9.23 38.22 6.97
CA LEU A 76 -10.48 38.00 7.68
C LEU A 76 -10.56 38.92 8.91
N VAL A 77 -11.64 39.68 8.99
CA VAL A 77 -12.02 40.48 10.17
C VAL A 77 -13.24 39.88 10.90
N GLN A 78 -13.82 38.83 10.33
CA GLN A 78 -14.91 38.06 10.89
C GLN A 78 -14.85 36.62 10.35
N GLU A 79 -15.42 35.68 11.10
CA GLU A 79 -15.57 34.28 10.69
C GLU A 79 -16.32 34.16 9.36
N GLN A 80 -15.85 33.24 8.52
CA GLN A 80 -16.55 32.84 7.30
C GLN A 80 -17.44 31.64 7.59
N GLN A 81 -18.69 31.68 7.14
CA GLN A 81 -19.73 30.72 7.47
C GLN A 81 -20.40 30.19 6.20
N ILE A 82 -20.48 28.87 6.11
CA ILE A 82 -21.28 28.15 5.11
C ILE A 82 -22.54 27.66 5.82
N ASN A 83 -23.59 28.50 5.81
CA ASN A 83 -24.83 28.28 6.57
C ASN A 83 -25.99 27.74 5.72
N ARG A 84 -25.73 27.45 4.45
CA ARG A 84 -26.67 26.83 3.53
C ARG A 84 -25.93 25.77 2.71
N GLY A 85 -26.52 24.59 2.67
CA GLY A 85 -25.93 23.41 2.05
C GLY A 85 -26.71 22.95 0.82
N GLY A 86 -26.24 21.85 0.24
CA GLY A 86 -26.88 21.23 -0.91
C GLY A 86 -27.85 20.11 -0.55
N THR A 87 -27.97 19.15 -1.47
CA THR A 87 -28.64 17.87 -1.25
C THR A 87 -27.67 16.72 -1.49
N ALA A 88 -28.05 15.49 -1.14
CA ALA A 88 -27.22 14.30 -1.38
C ALA A 88 -26.80 14.14 -2.85
N GLN A 89 -27.65 14.54 -3.80
CA GLN A 89 -27.37 14.44 -5.24
C GLN A 89 -26.73 15.71 -5.82
N ALA A 90 -26.77 16.82 -5.08
CA ALA A 90 -26.32 18.13 -5.54
C ALA A 90 -25.70 18.90 -4.35
N PRO A 91 -24.52 18.48 -3.86
CA PRO A 91 -23.84 19.18 -2.79
C PRO A 91 -23.41 20.57 -3.25
N VAL A 92 -23.32 21.50 -2.31
CA VAL A 92 -22.66 22.80 -2.55
C VAL A 92 -21.16 22.59 -2.48
N THR A 93 -20.42 23.20 -3.42
CA THR A 93 -18.95 23.19 -3.39
C THR A 93 -18.39 24.58 -3.13
N VAL A 94 -17.42 24.70 -2.23
CA VAL A 94 -16.67 25.94 -1.97
C VAL A 94 -15.19 25.65 -2.22
N ARG A 95 -14.61 26.35 -3.20
CA ARG A 95 -13.24 26.05 -3.67
C ARG A 95 -12.55 27.23 -4.34
N PRO A 96 -11.22 27.23 -4.46
CA PRO A 96 -10.50 28.15 -5.33
C PRO A 96 -10.96 28.10 -6.79
N TYR A 97 -10.90 29.23 -7.49
CA TYR A 97 -11.15 29.28 -8.93
C TYR A 97 -9.98 28.69 -9.72
N LEU A 98 -10.24 27.61 -10.46
CA LEU A 98 -9.23 26.90 -11.25
C LEU A 98 -8.01 26.51 -10.38
N ASN A 99 -6.81 26.95 -10.76
CA ASN A 99 -5.55 26.68 -10.05
C ASN A 99 -5.08 27.89 -9.22
N GLU A 100 -5.95 28.87 -8.97
CA GLU A 100 -5.60 30.03 -8.16
C GLU A 100 -5.34 29.63 -6.70
N THR A 101 -4.32 30.22 -6.06
CA THR A 101 -4.05 30.00 -4.63
C THR A 101 -4.85 30.99 -3.79
N VAL A 102 -5.69 30.48 -2.91
CA VAL A 102 -6.49 31.27 -1.96
C VAL A 102 -5.93 31.11 -0.55
N ILE A 103 -5.64 32.24 0.10
CA ILE A 103 -5.25 32.29 1.51
C ILE A 103 -6.36 32.95 2.30
N LEU A 104 -6.94 32.24 3.27
CA LEU A 104 -7.81 32.79 4.30
C LEU A 104 -6.93 33.13 5.52
N ASP A 105 -6.67 34.42 5.75
CA ASP A 105 -5.77 34.90 6.79
C ASP A 105 -6.57 35.43 7.99
N GLY A 106 -6.59 34.65 9.07
CA GLY A 106 -7.35 34.92 10.29
C GLY A 106 -6.70 35.91 11.25
N SER A 107 -5.55 36.53 10.90
CA SER A 107 -4.82 37.42 11.82
C SER A 107 -5.60 38.67 12.26
N GLY A 108 -6.65 39.05 11.52
CA GLY A 108 -7.56 40.15 11.86
C GLY A 108 -8.81 39.73 12.64
N LEU A 109 -8.98 38.44 12.95
CA LEU A 109 -10.13 37.94 13.71
C LEU A 109 -10.04 38.40 15.19
N PRO A 110 -11.17 38.51 15.90
CA PRO A 110 -11.16 38.80 17.33
C PRO A 110 -10.35 37.75 18.12
N PRO A 111 -9.69 38.13 19.23
CA PRO A 111 -9.03 37.15 20.09
C PRO A 111 -10.05 36.15 20.65
N SER A 112 -9.69 34.86 20.65
CA SER A 112 -10.42 33.78 21.33
C SER A 112 -11.80 33.39 20.76
N GLU A 113 -12.27 34.00 19.65
CA GLU A 113 -13.53 33.71 18.90
C GLU A 113 -13.42 34.24 17.45
N PRO A 114 -14.02 33.67 16.38
CA PRO A 114 -14.39 32.28 16.06
C PRO A 114 -13.37 31.64 15.08
N ALA A 115 -13.69 30.49 14.47
CA ALA A 115 -12.82 29.89 13.45
C ALA A 115 -12.65 30.77 12.20
N ALA A 116 -11.65 30.49 11.36
CA ALA A 116 -11.51 31.19 10.09
C ALA A 116 -12.63 30.81 9.11
N LEU A 117 -13.00 29.52 9.07
CA LEU A 117 -14.10 29.00 8.26
C LEU A 117 -14.92 27.97 9.04
N THR A 118 -16.24 28.13 9.04
CA THR A 118 -17.18 27.26 9.74
C THR A 118 -18.27 26.74 8.83
N VAL A 119 -18.42 25.43 8.79
CA VAL A 119 -19.50 24.74 8.06
C VAL A 119 -20.66 24.47 9.02
N LEU A 120 -21.82 25.01 8.68
CA LEU A 120 -23.04 24.94 9.49
C LEU A 120 -24.20 24.22 8.78
N ALA A 121 -23.95 23.66 7.58
CA ALA A 121 -24.96 23.00 6.78
C ALA A 121 -24.48 21.66 6.21
N SER A 122 -25.43 20.75 5.99
CA SER A 122 -25.20 19.44 5.38
C SER A 122 -24.91 19.52 3.87
N HIS A 123 -24.31 18.47 3.30
CA HIS A 123 -24.05 18.36 1.84
C HIS A 123 -23.16 19.49 1.31
N VAL A 124 -22.02 19.69 1.96
CA VAL A 124 -21.04 20.73 1.64
C VAL A 124 -19.69 20.09 1.33
N ILE A 125 -19.03 20.59 0.29
CA ILE A 125 -17.64 20.25 -0.04
C ILE A 125 -16.81 21.52 0.14
N VAL A 126 -15.77 21.46 0.97
CA VAL A 126 -14.76 22.51 1.13
C VAL A 126 -13.41 21.95 0.69
N GLU A 127 -12.80 22.57 -0.31
CA GLU A 127 -11.55 22.07 -0.86
C GLU A 127 -10.53 23.13 -1.27
N GLY A 128 -9.25 22.81 -1.12
CA GLY A 128 -8.14 23.54 -1.75
C GLY A 128 -7.69 24.84 -1.07
N PHE A 129 -8.15 25.14 0.14
CA PHE A 129 -7.80 26.40 0.82
C PHE A 129 -6.47 26.33 1.57
N ASN A 130 -5.77 27.46 1.59
CA ASN A 130 -4.72 27.73 2.57
C ASN A 130 -5.33 28.57 3.70
N VAL A 131 -5.47 28.02 4.90
CA VAL A 131 -6.00 28.72 6.08
C VAL A 131 -4.85 28.96 7.05
N ARG A 132 -4.68 30.20 7.50
CA ARG A 132 -3.60 30.51 8.45
C ARG A 132 -3.96 31.57 9.47
N ASN A 133 -3.16 31.63 10.55
CA ASN A 133 -3.19 32.69 11.56
C ASN A 133 -4.56 32.89 12.20
N SER A 134 -5.43 31.88 12.24
CA SER A 134 -6.71 32.00 12.95
C SER A 134 -6.46 32.28 14.42
N THR A 135 -7.14 33.28 14.98
CA THR A 135 -7.16 33.55 16.43
C THR A 135 -7.93 32.48 17.22
N GLY A 136 -8.65 31.60 16.52
CA GLY A 136 -9.28 30.40 17.04
C GLY A 136 -8.89 29.17 16.23
N ILE A 137 -9.90 28.41 15.76
CA ILE A 137 -9.73 27.21 14.94
C ILE A 137 -9.54 27.60 13.46
N GLY A 138 -8.81 26.80 12.68
CA GLY A 138 -8.69 27.03 11.23
C GLY A 138 -10.01 26.78 10.50
N ILE A 139 -10.38 25.50 10.33
CA ILE A 139 -11.66 25.07 9.75
C ILE A 139 -12.44 24.30 10.80
N GLN A 140 -13.73 24.57 10.97
CA GLN A 140 -14.57 23.79 11.86
C GLN A 140 -15.91 23.36 11.24
N ILE A 141 -16.45 22.26 11.75
CA ILE A 141 -17.85 21.87 11.59
C ILE A 141 -18.47 21.91 12.98
N TRP A 142 -19.32 22.91 13.22
CA TRP A 142 -19.82 23.18 14.56
C TRP A 142 -21.25 23.75 14.57
N PRO A 143 -22.27 22.95 14.19
CA PRO A 143 -23.64 23.41 14.26
C PRO A 143 -24.11 23.62 15.71
N ASN A 144 -24.79 24.72 15.98
CA ASN A 144 -25.26 25.04 17.34
C ASN A 144 -26.48 24.22 17.79
N PHE A 145 -27.34 23.79 16.86
CA PHE A 145 -28.68 23.26 17.20
C PHE A 145 -29.09 22.01 16.43
N THR A 146 -28.71 21.87 15.16
CA THR A 146 -29.13 20.73 14.34
C THR A 146 -27.87 20.07 13.81
N PRO A 147 -27.62 18.78 14.15
CA PRO A 147 -26.48 18.08 13.59
C PRO A 147 -26.47 18.14 12.07
N VAL A 148 -25.28 18.29 11.50
CA VAL A 148 -25.07 18.32 10.05
C VAL A 148 -24.43 17.03 9.58
N GLU A 149 -24.62 16.73 8.30
CA GLU A 149 -24.14 15.49 7.71
C GLU A 149 -23.66 15.64 6.26
N ASN A 150 -22.94 14.63 5.77
CA ASN A 150 -22.50 14.55 4.38
C ASN A 150 -21.58 15.73 3.99
N ILE A 151 -20.53 15.97 4.77
CA ILE A 151 -19.57 17.05 4.51
C ILE A 151 -18.21 16.47 4.12
N VAL A 152 -17.57 17.06 3.13
CA VAL A 152 -16.21 16.72 2.70
C VAL A 152 -15.29 17.93 2.91
N ILE A 153 -14.25 17.77 3.73
CA ILE A 153 -13.17 18.75 3.89
C ILE A 153 -11.90 18.13 3.33
N ARG A 154 -11.41 18.61 2.17
CA ARG A 154 -10.29 17.97 1.50
C ARG A 154 -9.24 18.88 0.88
N ASN A 155 -8.01 18.40 0.78
CA ASN A 155 -6.91 19.11 0.10
C ASN A 155 -6.65 20.53 0.64
N ASN A 156 -6.94 20.79 1.91
CA ASN A 156 -6.65 22.08 2.54
C ASN A 156 -5.31 22.05 3.26
N THR A 157 -4.63 23.20 3.32
CA THR A 157 -3.46 23.43 4.17
C THR A 157 -3.87 24.36 5.30
N ILE A 158 -3.73 23.93 6.55
CA ILE A 158 -4.19 24.69 7.73
C ILE A 158 -3.05 24.82 8.73
N ARG A 159 -2.67 26.04 9.06
CA ARG A 159 -1.48 26.29 9.88
C ARG A 159 -1.55 27.52 10.74
N ASP A 160 -0.62 27.64 11.68
CA ASP A 160 -0.43 28.83 12.50
C ASP A 160 -1.67 29.28 13.28
N CYS A 161 -2.64 28.37 13.50
CA CYS A 161 -3.87 28.69 14.23
C CYS A 161 -3.64 28.64 15.74
N GLN A 162 -4.31 29.51 16.49
CA GLN A 162 -4.20 29.54 17.96
C GLN A 162 -4.75 28.27 18.60
N LYS A 163 -5.80 27.67 18.02
CA LYS A 163 -6.40 26.39 18.45
C LYS A 163 -6.18 25.31 17.38
N SER A 164 -7.05 24.30 17.32
CA SER A 164 -7.04 23.25 16.30
C SER A 164 -6.93 23.81 14.88
N GLY A 165 -6.24 23.07 14.01
CA GLY A 165 -6.31 23.35 12.57
C GLY A 165 -7.67 22.97 12.02
N LEU A 166 -8.15 21.76 12.34
CA LEU A 166 -9.47 21.28 11.94
C LEU A 166 -10.19 20.65 13.12
N PHE A 167 -11.43 21.07 13.37
CA PHE A 167 -12.23 20.51 14.48
C PHE A 167 -13.66 20.26 14.05
N ILE A 168 -14.18 19.05 14.31
CA ILE A 168 -15.57 18.71 14.04
C ILE A 168 -16.27 18.26 15.32
N GLY A 169 -17.55 18.60 15.42
CA GLY A 169 -18.41 18.11 16.47
C GLY A 169 -19.63 18.99 16.65
N GLN A 170 -20.20 18.96 17.85
CA GLN A 170 -21.41 19.71 18.17
C GLN A 170 -21.52 19.98 19.68
N LYS A 171 -22.24 21.05 20.03
CA LYS A 171 -22.46 21.50 21.41
C LYS A 171 -23.68 20.87 22.14
N LEU A 172 -24.37 19.87 21.57
CA LEU A 172 -25.63 19.36 22.14
C LEU A 172 -25.45 18.32 23.26
N ASP A 173 -26.54 18.08 23.98
CA ASP A 173 -26.67 17.04 25.00
C ASP A 173 -26.16 15.69 24.46
N GLN A 174 -25.31 15.05 25.25
CA GLN A 174 -24.41 13.98 24.82
C GLN A 174 -25.11 12.64 24.67
N THR A 175 -26.40 12.70 24.36
CA THR A 175 -27.30 11.60 24.12
C THR A 175 -27.55 11.40 22.63
N THR A 176 -27.17 12.38 21.78
CA THR A 176 -27.31 12.34 20.32
C THR A 176 -25.96 12.09 19.63
N ALA A 177 -25.98 11.45 18.47
CA ALA A 177 -24.79 11.03 17.73
C ALA A 177 -23.97 12.17 17.06
N GLY A 178 -24.34 13.42 17.31
CA GLY A 178 -23.78 14.64 16.73
C GLY A 178 -23.62 14.61 15.20
N VAL A 179 -22.56 15.21 14.67
CA VAL A 179 -22.35 15.31 13.21
C VAL A 179 -22.01 13.94 12.60
N SER A 180 -22.47 13.69 11.37
CA SER A 180 -22.35 12.36 10.77
C SER A 180 -21.99 12.32 9.30
N ASN A 181 -21.37 11.22 8.86
CA ASN A 181 -20.94 11.04 7.46
C ASN A 181 -20.03 12.18 6.98
N ILE A 182 -18.92 12.38 7.68
CA ILE A 182 -17.94 13.42 7.39
C ILE A 182 -16.67 12.78 6.83
N GLN A 183 -16.13 13.37 5.76
CA GLN A 183 -14.88 12.93 5.16
C GLN A 183 -13.84 14.06 5.28
N ILE A 184 -12.74 13.78 5.96
CA ILE A 184 -11.58 14.66 6.14
C ILE A 184 -10.41 14.04 5.40
N LEU A 185 -10.17 14.50 4.17
CA LEU A 185 -9.31 13.81 3.21
C LEU A 185 -8.12 14.66 2.77
N ASN A 186 -6.91 14.10 2.82
CA ASN A 186 -5.73 14.70 2.20
C ASN A 186 -5.44 16.16 2.63
N ASN A 187 -5.77 16.54 3.87
CA ASN A 187 -5.44 17.84 4.41
C ASN A 187 -4.03 17.83 5.01
N THR A 188 -3.37 18.99 5.03
CA THR A 188 -2.07 19.20 5.67
C THR A 188 -2.23 20.18 6.84
N LEU A 189 -1.91 19.76 8.06
CA LEU A 189 -2.08 20.54 9.28
C LEU A 189 -0.77 20.62 10.08
N TYR A 190 -0.25 21.82 10.27
CA TYR A 190 1.01 22.03 11.00
C TYR A 190 1.10 23.38 11.72
N HIS A 191 1.94 23.46 12.77
CA HIS A 191 2.13 24.67 13.59
C HIS A 191 0.83 25.24 14.18
N ASN A 192 -0.17 24.39 14.43
CA ASN A 192 -1.43 24.77 15.07
C ASN A 192 -1.36 24.60 16.59
N VAL A 193 -2.44 24.97 17.26
CA VAL A 193 -2.57 24.94 18.73
C VAL A 193 -1.55 25.88 19.39
N ARG A 194 -1.29 27.03 18.75
CA ARG A 194 -0.25 27.98 19.20
C ARG A 194 -0.51 28.58 20.57
N GLU A 195 -1.73 28.51 21.08
CA GLU A 195 -2.03 28.87 22.48
C GLU A 195 -1.19 28.04 23.48
N ASN A 196 -0.71 26.86 23.04
CA ASN A 196 0.13 25.98 23.81
C ASN A 196 1.63 26.05 23.46
N GLN A 197 2.06 27.04 22.66
CA GLN A 197 3.47 27.19 22.27
C GLN A 197 4.42 27.40 23.48
N ALA A 198 3.89 27.91 24.59
CA ALA A 198 4.63 28.06 25.84
C ALA A 198 4.92 26.70 26.53
N ARG A 199 4.20 25.62 26.15
CA ARG A 199 4.38 24.26 26.65
C ARG A 199 4.25 24.19 28.17
N THR A 200 3.34 25.01 28.70
CA THR A 200 3.00 25.05 30.12
C THR A 200 1.98 23.96 30.46
N TRP A 201 1.82 23.64 31.74
CA TRP A 201 0.88 22.62 32.19
C TRP A 201 -0.57 23.09 32.20
N ASP A 202 -0.79 24.39 32.40
CA ASP A 202 -2.11 24.99 32.61
C ASP A 202 -2.79 25.45 31.30
N SER A 203 -2.16 25.21 30.15
CA SER A 203 -2.72 25.56 28.84
C SER A 203 -3.77 24.55 28.38
N ASN A 204 -4.62 24.98 27.44
CA ASN A 204 -5.63 24.11 26.84
C ASN A 204 -4.98 23.15 25.83
N TRP A 205 -5.42 21.89 25.82
CA TRP A 205 -4.80 20.80 25.06
C TRP A 205 -5.67 20.43 23.86
N HIS A 206 -5.77 21.33 22.88
CA HIS A 206 -6.56 21.04 21.70
C HIS A 206 -5.86 20.01 20.81
N PRO A 207 -6.60 19.07 20.19
CA PRO A 207 -6.05 18.32 19.09
C PRO A 207 -5.90 19.20 17.86
N THR A 208 -4.95 18.88 17.00
CA THR A 208 -4.77 19.56 15.73
C THR A 208 -5.91 19.22 14.78
N LEU A 209 -6.25 17.93 14.71
CA LEU A 209 -7.42 17.39 14.03
C LEU A 209 -8.30 16.69 15.07
N GLY A 210 -9.39 17.34 15.47
CA GLY A 210 -10.32 16.82 16.48
C GLY A 210 -11.63 16.32 15.89
N VAL A 211 -12.06 15.14 16.33
CA VAL A 211 -13.40 14.60 16.08
C VAL A 211 -14.08 14.40 17.43
N LEU A 212 -15.10 15.21 17.71
CA LEU A 212 -15.82 15.18 18.99
C LEU A 212 -17.30 14.89 18.76
N TYR A 213 -17.91 14.03 19.57
CA TYR A 213 -19.35 13.71 19.52
C TYR A 213 -19.87 13.51 18.09
N SER A 214 -19.25 12.59 17.36
CA SER A 214 -19.51 12.40 15.94
C SER A 214 -19.66 10.92 15.60
N GLN A 215 -20.26 10.61 14.46
CA GLN A 215 -20.36 9.24 13.97
C GLN A 215 -20.14 9.10 12.46
N ASP A 216 -19.68 7.92 12.03
CA ASP A 216 -19.49 7.63 10.59
C ASP A 216 -18.52 8.62 9.94
N ILE A 217 -17.29 8.68 10.49
CA ILE A 217 -16.27 9.67 10.09
C ILE A 217 -15.12 8.96 9.40
N ILE A 218 -14.63 9.55 8.31
CA ILE A 218 -13.42 9.12 7.61
C ILE A 218 -12.37 10.21 7.74
N VAL A 219 -11.23 9.89 8.34
CA VAL A 219 -10.03 10.72 8.45
C VAL A 219 -8.92 10.02 7.68
N GLN A 220 -8.72 10.38 6.41
CA GLN A 220 -7.85 9.62 5.52
C GLN A 220 -6.84 10.47 4.75
N GLY A 221 -5.60 9.99 4.64
CA GLY A 221 -4.57 10.61 3.79
C GLY A 221 -4.05 11.95 4.29
N ASN A 222 -4.36 12.34 5.52
CA ASN A 222 -3.96 13.63 6.07
C ASN A 222 -2.51 13.61 6.56
N GLN A 223 -1.85 14.76 6.49
CA GLN A 223 -0.54 15.01 7.10
C GLN A 223 -0.74 15.91 8.31
N VAL A 224 -0.41 15.44 9.52
CA VAL A 224 -0.63 16.19 10.77
C VAL A 224 0.66 16.19 11.58
N TYR A 225 1.38 17.31 11.56
CA TYR A 225 2.74 17.35 12.12
C TYR A 225 3.15 18.67 12.72
N GLU A 226 4.15 18.63 13.62
CA GLU A 226 4.77 19.83 14.20
C GLU A 226 3.75 20.75 14.89
N ASN A 227 2.78 20.18 15.62
CA ASN A 227 1.77 20.97 16.31
C ASN A 227 2.05 21.03 17.81
N TYR A 228 1.67 22.15 18.41
CA TYR A 228 1.82 22.37 19.85
C TYR A 228 0.71 21.68 20.68
N GLY A 229 -0.11 20.83 20.06
CA GLY A 229 -1.17 20.08 20.72
C GLY A 229 -1.06 18.58 20.43
N GLU A 230 -2.18 17.88 20.49
CA GLU A 230 -2.28 16.50 20.01
C GLU A 230 -2.37 16.48 18.48
N GLY A 231 -2.08 15.32 17.87
CA GLY A 231 -2.23 15.11 16.43
C GLY A 231 -3.70 14.93 16.05
N ILE A 232 -4.11 13.69 15.88
CA ILE A 232 -5.49 13.29 15.52
C ILE A 232 -6.16 12.67 16.75
N SER A 233 -7.22 13.30 17.24
CA SER A 233 -7.94 12.82 18.44
C SER A 233 -9.41 12.51 18.13
N ILE A 234 -9.81 11.29 18.47
CA ILE A 234 -11.18 10.79 18.37
C ILE A 234 -11.77 10.76 19.76
N MET A 235 -12.62 11.75 20.04
CA MET A 235 -13.19 11.99 21.35
C MET A 235 -14.69 11.70 21.32
N GLN A 236 -15.17 10.85 22.23
CA GLN A 236 -16.60 10.63 22.44
C GLN A 236 -17.39 10.32 21.15
N SER A 237 -16.76 9.57 20.24
CA SER A 237 -17.23 9.38 18.85
C SER A 237 -17.28 7.90 18.47
N ARG A 238 -18.03 7.57 17.41
CA ARG A 238 -18.35 6.18 17.04
C ARG A 238 -18.13 5.91 15.56
N ARG A 239 -17.70 4.70 15.19
CA ARG A 239 -17.53 4.30 13.76
C ARG A 239 -16.68 5.31 12.99
N VAL A 240 -15.43 5.44 13.43
CA VAL A 240 -14.46 6.37 12.84
C VAL A 240 -13.33 5.59 12.19
N ASP A 241 -13.10 5.80 10.91
CA ASP A 241 -11.94 5.29 10.18
C ASP A 241 -10.85 6.35 10.13
N VAL A 242 -9.68 6.06 10.71
CA VAL A 242 -8.47 6.89 10.70
C VAL A 242 -7.41 6.12 9.92
N SER A 243 -7.37 6.32 8.61
CA SER A 243 -6.56 5.47 7.73
C SER A 243 -5.57 6.22 6.84
N ARG A 244 -4.40 5.63 6.60
CA ARG A 244 -3.39 6.17 5.67
C ARG A 244 -2.94 7.61 5.97
N ASN A 245 -2.95 8.03 7.24
CA ASN A 245 -2.45 9.33 7.65
C ASN A 245 -0.95 9.26 7.97
N VAL A 246 -0.28 10.40 7.84
CA VAL A 246 1.10 10.61 8.30
C VAL A 246 1.04 11.58 9.48
N VAL A 247 1.44 11.12 10.67
CA VAL A 247 1.28 11.88 11.91
C VAL A 247 2.58 11.86 12.72
N HIS A 248 3.21 13.02 12.92
CA HIS A 248 4.51 13.05 13.59
C HIS A 248 4.82 14.36 14.31
N ASP A 249 5.75 14.30 15.26
CA ASP A 249 6.29 15.48 15.94
C ASP A 249 5.21 16.43 16.50
N ASN A 250 4.12 15.86 17.05
CA ASN A 250 3.14 16.62 17.82
C ASN A 250 3.54 16.64 19.30
N TYR A 251 3.00 17.57 20.09
CA TYR A 251 3.50 17.81 21.44
C TYR A 251 3.20 16.69 22.44
N SER A 252 2.01 16.07 22.39
CA SER A 252 1.55 15.15 23.43
C SER A 252 1.29 13.72 22.93
N VAL A 253 0.37 13.57 22.01
CA VAL A 253 -0.05 12.28 21.45
C VAL A 253 -0.22 12.46 19.95
N ASN A 254 0.28 11.53 19.15
CA ASN A 254 0.07 11.55 17.71
C ASN A 254 -1.36 11.10 17.35
N LEU A 255 -1.79 9.92 17.82
CA LEU A 255 -3.16 9.43 17.67
C LEU A 255 -3.82 9.21 19.03
N TYR A 256 -5.00 9.79 19.27
CA TYR A 256 -5.71 9.62 20.54
C TYR A 256 -7.12 9.06 20.35
N ILE A 257 -7.47 8.04 21.14
CA ILE A 257 -8.83 7.50 21.27
C ILE A 257 -9.29 7.78 22.70
N ASP A 258 -10.19 8.73 22.86
CA ASP A 258 -10.70 9.17 24.17
C ASP A 258 -12.22 9.01 24.24
N GLY A 259 -12.67 7.87 24.75
CA GLY A 259 -14.07 7.45 24.64
C GLY A 259 -14.50 7.17 23.20
N GLY A 260 -13.58 6.70 22.34
CA GLY A 260 -13.89 6.30 20.97
C GLY A 260 -14.36 4.84 20.90
N ILE A 261 -15.48 4.59 20.21
CA ILE A 261 -16.07 3.24 20.07
C ILE A 261 -16.11 2.83 18.60
N GLN A 262 -15.80 1.57 18.27
CA GLN A 262 -15.81 1.07 16.90
C GLN A 262 -14.91 1.89 15.96
N THR A 263 -13.74 2.31 16.45
CA THR A 263 -12.77 3.03 15.62
C THR A 263 -11.85 2.04 14.89
N ARG A 264 -11.41 2.43 13.70
CA ARG A 264 -10.42 1.68 12.93
C ARG A 264 -9.26 2.61 12.60
N HIS A 265 -8.07 2.29 13.10
CA HIS A 265 -6.82 2.98 12.79
C HIS A 265 -5.98 2.07 11.91
N GLU A 266 -5.92 2.36 10.60
CA GLU A 266 -5.30 1.46 9.63
C GLU A 266 -4.26 2.12 8.71
N GLY A 267 -3.09 1.51 8.57
CA GLY A 267 -2.13 1.94 7.54
C GLY A 267 -1.52 3.33 7.81
N ASN A 268 -1.56 3.81 9.05
CA ASN A 268 -0.97 5.10 9.41
C ASN A 268 0.55 4.97 9.60
N LEU A 269 1.27 6.01 9.22
CA LEU A 269 2.70 6.18 9.50
C LEU A 269 2.84 7.20 10.62
N VAL A 270 3.32 6.74 11.79
CA VAL A 270 3.35 7.53 13.02
C VAL A 270 4.75 7.55 13.61
N TYR A 271 5.36 8.73 13.69
CA TYR A 271 6.76 8.80 14.10
C TYR A 271 7.15 10.06 14.89
N SER A 272 8.36 10.03 15.42
CA SER A 272 9.07 11.21 15.91
C SER A 272 10.44 11.30 15.28
N THR A 273 10.80 12.50 14.84
CA THR A 273 12.10 12.80 14.21
C THR A 273 13.15 13.26 15.22
N GLY A 274 12.78 13.35 16.50
CA GLY A 274 13.67 13.88 17.55
C GLY A 274 13.60 15.40 17.74
N GLN A 275 12.60 16.06 17.16
CA GLN A 275 12.39 17.50 17.27
C GLN A 275 11.97 17.89 18.69
N GLN A 276 12.95 18.29 19.50
CA GLN A 276 12.76 18.62 20.92
C GLN A 276 11.80 19.80 21.18
N GLU A 277 11.49 20.61 20.15
CA GLU A 277 10.48 21.65 20.26
C GLU A 277 9.10 21.07 20.63
N TYR A 278 8.77 19.89 20.12
CA TYR A 278 7.50 19.20 20.34
C TYR A 278 7.60 18.11 21.41
N PHE A 279 8.65 18.11 22.23
CA PHE A 279 8.76 17.15 23.31
C PHE A 279 8.07 17.65 24.58
N ARG A 280 7.44 16.73 25.29
CA ARG A 280 6.68 16.99 26.53
C ARG A 280 7.37 16.33 27.72
N ASP A 281 7.32 16.99 28.87
CA ASP A 281 7.51 16.31 30.15
C ASP A 281 6.22 15.55 30.47
N PHE A 282 6.29 14.22 30.64
CA PHE A 282 5.11 13.41 31.00
C PHE A 282 5.07 13.10 32.50
N TYR A 283 6.13 13.41 33.23
CA TYR A 283 6.33 12.95 34.61
C TYR A 283 6.43 14.09 35.61
N HIS A 284 6.38 15.35 35.15
CA HIS A 284 6.39 16.54 35.99
C HIS A 284 7.59 16.57 36.94
N THR A 285 8.74 16.04 36.49
CA THR A 285 9.91 15.81 37.33
C THR A 285 11.02 16.79 36.94
N PRO A 286 11.40 17.74 37.82
CA PRO A 286 12.46 18.70 37.52
C PRO A 286 13.76 18.03 37.06
N GLY A 287 14.27 18.42 35.89
CA GLY A 287 15.54 17.93 35.35
C GLY A 287 15.47 16.62 34.56
N ARG A 288 14.27 16.08 34.29
CA ARG A 288 14.11 14.89 33.45
C ARG A 288 14.10 15.24 31.95
N THR A 289 14.52 14.30 31.12
CA THR A 289 14.52 14.39 29.65
C THR A 289 13.09 14.48 29.13
N LEU A 290 12.80 15.49 28.31
CA LEU A 290 11.53 15.59 27.59
C LEU A 290 11.41 14.42 26.60
N LEU A 291 10.20 13.96 26.34
CA LEU A 291 9.93 12.82 25.49
C LEU A 291 9.08 13.22 24.28
N PRO A 292 9.22 12.50 23.16
CA PRO A 292 8.34 12.70 22.01
C PRO A 292 6.89 12.33 22.35
N ALA A 293 5.95 12.68 21.47
CA ALA A 293 4.57 12.22 21.61
C ALA A 293 4.46 10.69 21.63
N SER A 294 3.41 10.20 22.28
CA SER A 294 2.96 8.80 22.18
C SER A 294 2.49 8.49 20.75
N GLY A 295 2.70 7.25 20.28
CA GLY A 295 2.25 6.80 18.96
C GLY A 295 0.73 6.78 18.86
N ILE A 296 0.10 5.84 19.55
CA ILE A 296 -1.34 5.86 19.81
C ILE A 296 -1.62 5.70 21.30
N GLN A 297 -2.56 6.50 21.81
CA GLN A 297 -3.04 6.42 23.19
C GLN A 297 -4.54 6.14 23.23
N ILE A 298 -4.97 5.38 24.23
CA ILE A 298 -6.37 5.10 24.52
C ILE A 298 -6.64 5.47 25.97
N ALA A 299 -7.69 6.26 26.19
CA ALA A 299 -8.15 6.63 27.51
C ALA A 299 -9.67 6.81 27.52
N ASN A 300 -10.19 7.10 28.72
CA ASN A 300 -11.59 7.43 28.96
C ASN A 300 -11.64 8.63 29.91
N GLU A 301 -11.26 9.79 29.40
CA GLU A 301 -11.28 11.01 30.17
C GLU A 301 -12.70 11.42 30.57
N SER A 302 -12.81 12.27 31.57
CA SER A 302 -14.06 12.82 32.07
C SER A 302 -13.89 14.30 32.32
N TRP A 303 -14.63 15.10 31.56
CA TRP A 303 -14.65 16.56 31.68
C TRP A 303 -16.00 17.01 32.23
N SER A 304 -16.05 18.18 32.88
CA SER A 304 -17.29 18.75 33.45
C SER A 304 -18.41 18.87 32.42
N ASP A 305 -18.00 19.06 31.17
CA ASP A 305 -18.90 19.26 30.05
C ASP A 305 -19.25 17.92 29.40
N TRP A 306 -18.89 16.76 29.99
CA TRP A 306 -19.19 15.40 29.52
C TRP A 306 -20.21 14.67 30.45
N SER A 307 -21.52 14.82 30.20
CA SER A 307 -22.61 13.99 30.72
C SER A 307 -22.65 12.59 30.09
N ASN A 308 -22.32 11.55 30.87
CA ASN A 308 -22.30 10.13 30.46
C ASN A 308 -21.28 9.83 29.34
N PRO A 309 -19.97 10.03 29.58
CA PRO A 309 -18.96 9.78 28.58
C PRO A 309 -18.97 8.32 28.10
N LEU A 310 -18.64 8.15 26.83
CA LEU A 310 -18.38 6.85 26.23
C LEU A 310 -17.14 6.23 26.84
N THR A 311 -17.17 4.91 26.99
CA THR A 311 -16.02 4.09 27.32
C THR A 311 -15.48 3.47 26.04
N SER A 312 -14.19 3.66 25.77
CA SER A 312 -13.51 3.17 24.58
C SER A 312 -13.67 1.64 24.45
N SER A 313 -14.24 1.19 23.33
CA SER A 313 -14.44 -0.22 23.05
C SER A 313 -14.45 -0.54 21.56
N ASP A 314 -14.22 -1.80 21.20
CA ASP A 314 -14.36 -2.32 19.83
C ASP A 314 -13.41 -1.64 18.82
N ASN A 315 -12.21 -1.28 19.26
CA ASN A 315 -11.25 -0.50 18.47
C ASN A 315 -10.25 -1.42 17.76
N THR A 316 -10.04 -1.19 16.46
CA THR A 316 -9.12 -1.97 15.62
C THR A 316 -7.95 -1.10 15.18
N ILE A 317 -6.73 -1.48 15.52
CA ILE A 317 -5.49 -0.76 15.21
C ILE A 317 -4.58 -1.71 14.45
N VAL A 318 -4.52 -1.56 13.13
CA VAL A 318 -3.89 -2.57 12.25
C VAL A 318 -3.05 -1.99 11.13
N ASN A 319 -2.07 -2.75 10.66
CA ASN A 319 -1.22 -2.35 9.54
C ASN A 319 -0.55 -0.99 9.75
N ASN A 320 -0.34 -0.49 10.99
CA ASN A 320 0.31 0.80 11.22
C ASN A 320 1.82 0.62 11.43
N ILE A 321 2.56 1.71 11.22
CA ILE A 321 4.01 1.74 11.46
C ILE A 321 4.29 2.84 12.50
N PHE A 322 4.85 2.44 13.65
CA PHE A 322 5.18 3.32 14.78
C PHE A 322 6.69 3.40 14.96
N ILE A 323 7.28 4.59 14.85
CA ILE A 323 8.74 4.78 14.84
C ILE A 323 9.16 5.85 15.85
N ALA A 324 10.01 5.51 16.82
CA ALA A 324 10.62 6.49 17.73
C ALA A 324 9.65 7.37 18.55
N ASN A 325 8.37 7.00 18.66
CA ASN A 325 7.43 7.66 19.57
C ASN A 325 7.80 7.34 21.02
N ARG A 326 7.15 8.00 22.00
CA ARG A 326 7.34 7.65 23.42
C ARG A 326 7.06 6.18 23.68
N ALA A 327 5.91 5.73 23.21
CA ALA A 327 5.48 4.33 23.15
C ALA A 327 4.67 4.14 21.87
N ALA A 328 4.53 2.91 21.39
CA ALA A 328 3.67 2.62 20.25
C ALA A 328 2.20 2.65 20.66
N LEU A 329 1.84 1.94 21.74
CA LEU A 329 0.49 1.91 22.31
C LEU A 329 0.54 2.20 23.81
N ILE A 330 -0.29 3.14 24.25
CA ILE A 330 -0.53 3.44 25.67
C ILE A 330 -2.02 3.29 25.99
N TYR A 331 -2.34 2.58 27.07
CA TYR A 331 -3.59 2.75 27.79
C TYR A 331 -3.33 3.54 29.08
N GLY A 332 -4.03 4.66 29.24
CA GLY A 332 -4.00 5.46 30.46
C GLY A 332 -5.30 5.30 31.25
N ASN A 333 -5.23 4.98 32.54
CA ASN A 333 -6.42 4.81 33.40
C ASN A 333 -6.99 6.16 33.91
N TYR A 334 -6.83 7.21 33.11
CA TYR A 334 -7.15 8.57 33.49
C TYR A 334 -8.63 8.72 33.83
N GLN A 335 -8.90 9.49 34.90
CA GLN A 335 -10.24 9.92 35.33
C GLN A 335 -11.27 8.79 35.39
N SER A 336 -12.03 8.51 34.32
CA SER A 336 -13.07 7.47 34.34
C SER A 336 -12.50 6.05 34.36
N GLY A 337 -11.28 5.83 33.88
CA GLY A 337 -10.71 4.48 33.70
C GLY A 337 -11.63 3.60 32.83
N GLY A 338 -11.72 2.31 33.13
CA GLY A 338 -12.62 1.36 32.47
C GLY A 338 -11.92 0.36 31.54
N GLY A 339 -10.60 0.46 31.42
CA GLY A 339 -9.74 -0.48 30.70
C GLY A 339 -9.84 -0.44 29.18
N LEU A 340 -8.88 -1.10 28.53
CA LEU A 340 -9.03 -1.58 27.16
C LEU A 340 -10.10 -2.67 27.06
N ASN A 341 -11.07 -2.49 26.17
CA ASN A 341 -12.17 -3.43 25.94
C ASN A 341 -12.33 -3.74 24.45
N ASN A 342 -12.19 -5.01 24.09
CA ASN A 342 -12.32 -5.47 22.70
C ASN A 342 -11.40 -4.73 21.72
N VAL A 343 -10.13 -4.53 22.09
CA VAL A 343 -9.13 -3.91 21.23
C VAL A 343 -8.37 -4.97 20.44
N LEU A 344 -8.35 -4.83 19.12
CA LEU A 344 -7.47 -5.59 18.23
C LEU A 344 -6.29 -4.71 17.82
N PHE A 345 -5.08 -5.04 18.28
CA PHE A 345 -3.84 -4.41 17.84
C PHE A 345 -3.01 -5.44 17.07
N ALA A 346 -3.10 -5.42 15.74
CA ALA A 346 -2.52 -6.49 14.93
C ALA A 346 -1.85 -6.07 13.63
N PHE A 347 -0.86 -6.84 13.17
CA PHE A 347 -0.12 -6.55 11.94
C PHE A 347 0.54 -5.15 11.94
N ASN A 348 0.88 -4.60 13.10
CA ASN A 348 1.60 -3.34 13.19
C ASN A 348 3.12 -3.59 13.19
N THR A 349 3.88 -2.60 12.74
CA THR A 349 5.35 -2.58 12.83
C THR A 349 5.78 -1.51 13.81
N ILE A 350 6.46 -1.91 14.87
CA ILE A 350 6.87 -1.04 15.97
C ILE A 350 8.39 -1.03 16.01
N TYR A 351 8.97 0.17 15.93
CA TYR A 351 10.43 0.31 15.85
C TYR A 351 10.95 1.40 16.78
N ASN A 352 11.78 0.97 17.73
CA ASN A 352 12.67 1.79 18.55
C ASN A 352 11.95 2.93 19.30
N GLN A 353 10.93 2.61 20.09
CA GLN A 353 10.24 3.64 20.90
C GLN A 353 11.19 4.18 21.98
N ALA A 354 10.99 5.43 22.40
CA ALA A 354 11.85 6.09 23.38
C ALA A 354 11.74 5.48 24.78
N GLU A 355 10.57 4.95 25.12
CA GLU A 355 10.30 4.19 26.35
C GLU A 355 9.72 2.81 26.00
N THR A 356 9.07 2.19 26.98
CA THR A 356 8.39 0.91 26.80
C THR A 356 7.39 0.97 25.64
N ALA A 357 7.45 -0.01 24.73
CA ALA A 357 6.67 0.03 23.48
C ALA A 357 5.15 -0.13 23.70
N LEU A 358 4.75 -1.04 24.60
CA LEU A 358 3.36 -1.24 25.03
C LEU A 358 3.24 -0.91 26.51
N GLN A 359 2.47 0.13 26.84
CA GLN A 359 2.23 0.56 28.23
C GLN A 359 0.75 0.45 28.55
N VAL A 360 0.42 -0.27 29.63
CA VAL A 360 -0.97 -0.44 30.08
C VAL A 360 -1.04 -0.20 31.57
N ASP A 361 -1.72 0.89 31.95
CA ASP A 361 -2.05 1.22 33.33
C ASP A 361 -3.02 0.20 33.97
N PRO A 362 -3.00 0.03 35.31
CA PRO A 362 -3.82 -0.96 35.98
C PRO A 362 -5.32 -0.61 35.93
N ASP A 363 -6.10 -1.50 35.31
CA ASP A 363 -7.55 -1.42 35.22
C ASP A 363 -8.19 -2.80 34.92
N ALA A 364 -9.50 -2.86 34.79
CA ALA A 364 -10.22 -4.04 34.33
C ALA A 364 -10.22 -4.10 32.79
N HIS A 365 -9.35 -4.94 32.23
CA HIS A 365 -9.24 -5.14 30.79
C HIS A 365 -10.09 -6.33 30.31
N SER A 366 -10.66 -6.26 29.11
CA SER A 366 -11.43 -7.39 28.58
C SER A 366 -11.28 -7.59 27.06
N ASN A 367 -11.13 -8.86 26.65
CA ASN A 367 -11.17 -9.30 25.25
C ASN A 367 -10.22 -8.57 24.29
N ASN A 368 -9.01 -8.23 24.72
CA ASN A 368 -8.01 -7.55 23.89
C ASN A 368 -7.08 -8.58 23.21
N GLU A 369 -6.76 -8.34 21.94
CA GLU A 369 -5.90 -9.18 21.13
C GLU A 369 -4.72 -8.38 20.60
N ILE A 370 -3.51 -8.83 20.93
CA ILE A 370 -2.25 -8.25 20.47
C ILE A 370 -1.53 -9.33 19.67
N ALA A 371 -1.60 -9.26 18.35
CA ALA A 371 -1.19 -10.38 17.50
C ALA A 371 -0.57 -9.96 16.16
N ASN A 372 0.23 -10.83 15.57
CA ASN A 372 0.81 -10.63 14.24
C ASN A 372 1.68 -9.35 14.10
N ASN A 373 2.13 -8.75 15.21
CA ASN A 373 2.93 -7.51 15.16
C ASN A 373 4.43 -7.83 15.12
N ILE A 374 5.22 -6.87 14.63
CA ILE A 374 6.69 -6.87 14.78
C ILE A 374 7.06 -5.79 15.80
N TRP A 375 7.73 -6.18 16.89
CA TRP A 375 8.16 -5.31 17.98
C TRP A 375 9.69 -5.27 18.07
N VAL A 376 10.28 -4.11 17.76
CA VAL A 376 11.73 -3.90 17.79
C VAL A 376 12.10 -2.80 18.78
N GLN A 377 12.97 -3.13 19.74
CA GLN A 377 13.56 -2.19 20.69
C GLN A 377 15.09 -2.28 20.72
N ILE A 378 15.76 -1.49 19.87
CA ILE A 378 17.23 -1.51 19.75
C ILE A 378 17.95 -0.60 20.76
N SER A 379 17.24 0.32 21.40
CA SER A 379 17.76 1.23 22.42
C SER A 379 17.93 0.59 23.81
N GLY A 380 17.42 -0.65 23.98
CA GLY A 380 17.36 -1.33 25.27
C GLY A 380 16.11 -0.99 26.10
N ALA A 381 15.16 -0.20 25.57
CA ALA A 381 13.88 0.01 26.21
C ALA A 381 13.05 -1.30 26.30
N PRO A 382 12.19 -1.47 27.32
CA PRO A 382 11.36 -2.66 27.45
C PRO A 382 10.32 -2.80 26.32
N GLN A 383 9.89 -4.02 26.03
CA GLN A 383 8.77 -4.24 25.09
C GLN A 383 7.43 -3.89 25.73
N THR A 384 7.17 -4.42 26.93
CA THR A 384 5.87 -4.31 27.59
C THR A 384 6.02 -3.83 29.03
N TRP A 385 5.01 -3.11 29.48
CA TRP A 385 4.74 -2.82 30.87
C TRP A 385 3.23 -2.92 31.08
N LEU A 386 2.80 -4.06 31.61
CA LEU A 386 1.41 -4.41 31.88
C LEU A 386 1.20 -4.40 33.39
N SER A 387 0.62 -3.32 33.90
CA SER A 387 0.34 -3.18 35.32
C SER A 387 -1.08 -3.69 35.64
N GLY A 388 -1.25 -4.35 36.79
CA GLY A 388 -2.57 -4.82 37.25
C GLY A 388 -3.00 -6.16 36.65
N ASP A 389 -4.31 -6.30 36.37
CA ASP A 389 -4.90 -7.55 35.86
C ASP A 389 -4.79 -7.63 34.33
N ALA A 390 -3.88 -8.47 33.85
CA ALA A 390 -3.68 -8.71 32.42
C ALA A 390 -4.50 -9.88 31.86
N SER A 391 -5.45 -10.45 32.61
CA SER A 391 -6.27 -11.58 32.16
C SER A 391 -7.16 -11.26 30.95
N GLY A 392 -7.42 -9.98 30.70
CA GLY A 392 -8.16 -9.48 29.54
C GLY A 392 -7.38 -9.46 28.22
N PHE A 393 -6.14 -9.94 28.17
CA PHE A 393 -5.30 -9.90 26.98
C PHE A 393 -4.99 -11.29 26.42
N ARG A 394 -4.95 -11.37 25.09
CA ARG A 394 -4.47 -12.53 24.33
C ARG A 394 -3.30 -12.10 23.43
N PHE A 395 -2.10 -12.56 23.76
CA PHE A 395 -0.89 -12.34 22.97
C PHE A 395 -0.55 -13.61 22.17
N HIS A 396 -0.26 -13.47 20.88
CA HIS A 396 0.16 -14.60 20.03
C HIS A 396 0.73 -14.14 18.69
N HIS A 397 1.56 -14.97 18.08
CA HIS A 397 2.16 -14.74 16.76
C HIS A 397 2.77 -13.34 16.65
N ASN A 398 3.44 -12.84 17.68
CA ASN A 398 4.19 -11.59 17.59
C ASN A 398 5.67 -11.91 17.36
N LEU A 399 6.39 -11.01 16.69
CA LEU A 399 7.86 -11.05 16.66
C LEU A 399 8.40 -10.03 17.67
N TRP A 400 9.30 -10.47 18.55
CA TRP A 400 9.98 -9.65 19.55
C TRP A 400 11.49 -9.62 19.31
N PHE A 401 12.07 -8.42 19.17
CA PHE A 401 13.50 -8.22 18.98
C PHE A 401 14.07 -7.06 19.82
N GLY A 402 15.28 -7.23 20.33
CA GLY A 402 16.01 -6.24 21.12
C GLY A 402 15.75 -6.30 22.64
N SER A 403 14.56 -6.71 23.06
CA SER A 403 14.26 -7.10 24.44
C SER A 403 13.12 -8.12 24.49
N VAL A 404 13.02 -8.83 25.62
CA VAL A 404 11.98 -9.86 25.87
C VAL A 404 10.81 -9.18 26.60
N PRO A 405 9.54 -9.39 26.18
CA PRO A 405 8.38 -8.85 26.88
C PRO A 405 8.14 -9.56 28.22
N GLU A 406 7.28 -9.00 29.07
CA GLU A 406 6.86 -9.65 30.32
C GLU A 406 6.25 -11.03 30.05
N SER A 407 6.39 -11.98 30.98
CA SER A 407 5.98 -13.37 30.77
C SER A 407 4.50 -13.53 30.39
N ILE A 408 3.65 -12.61 30.82
CA ILE A 408 2.21 -12.61 30.50
C ILE A 408 1.92 -12.23 29.04
N ALA A 409 2.85 -11.52 28.39
CA ALA A 409 2.76 -11.12 26.99
C ALA A 409 3.47 -12.09 26.02
N GLN A 410 4.07 -13.16 26.55
CA GLN A 410 4.75 -14.18 25.76
C GLN A 410 3.80 -15.29 25.34
N SER A 411 3.96 -15.77 24.10
CA SER A 411 3.25 -16.93 23.56
C SER A 411 4.22 -17.94 22.98
N SER A 412 3.84 -19.23 22.98
CA SER A 412 4.58 -20.28 22.26
C SER A 412 4.54 -20.14 20.74
N THR A 413 3.69 -19.24 20.25
CA THR A 413 3.54 -18.92 18.81
C THR A 413 4.35 -17.69 18.41
N ASP A 414 5.03 -17.04 19.34
CA ASP A 414 5.85 -15.86 19.07
C ASP A 414 7.19 -16.23 18.43
N VAL A 415 7.75 -15.27 17.68
CA VAL A 415 9.08 -15.34 17.07
C VAL A 415 10.02 -14.42 17.87
N TYR A 416 11.19 -14.92 18.27
CA TYR A 416 12.22 -14.15 18.99
C TYR A 416 13.48 -14.04 18.14
N ALA A 417 13.48 -13.11 17.18
CA ALA A 417 14.57 -12.96 16.22
C ALA A 417 14.56 -11.56 15.60
N ASP A 418 15.68 -11.15 15.00
CA ASP A 418 15.74 -9.93 14.18
C ASP A 418 14.76 -10.07 13.00
N PRO A 419 13.83 -9.11 12.79
CA PRO A 419 12.91 -9.16 11.66
C PRO A 419 13.61 -8.98 10.30
N ALA A 420 14.89 -8.58 10.25
CA ALA A 420 15.63 -8.38 9.01
C ALA A 420 14.92 -7.41 8.04
N PHE A 421 14.64 -6.20 8.50
CA PHE A 421 14.12 -5.13 7.62
C PHE A 421 15.16 -4.72 6.56
N VAL A 422 14.69 -4.26 5.40
CA VAL A 422 15.55 -3.76 4.32
C VAL A 422 16.34 -2.52 4.75
N ARG A 423 15.69 -1.53 5.37
CA ARG A 423 16.34 -0.27 5.78
C ARG A 423 15.72 0.33 7.05
N ALA A 424 15.73 -0.39 8.16
CA ALA A 424 15.13 0.12 9.38
C ALA A 424 15.76 1.43 9.90
N GLY A 425 14.94 2.27 10.55
CA GLY A 425 15.37 3.49 11.23
C GLY A 425 15.16 4.79 10.44
N SER A 426 14.63 4.71 9.22
CA SER A 426 14.11 5.89 8.52
C SER A 426 12.67 6.20 8.95
N TYR A 427 12.13 7.32 8.46
CA TYR A 427 10.73 7.70 8.65
C TYR A 427 9.87 7.43 7.41
N VAL A 428 10.28 6.46 6.59
CA VAL A 428 9.59 6.07 5.36
C VAL A 428 8.99 4.68 5.55
N ALA A 429 7.68 4.54 5.32
CA ALA A 429 6.99 3.26 5.50
C ALA A 429 7.65 2.10 4.72
N ALA A 430 8.02 2.33 3.46
CA ALA A 430 8.60 1.32 2.58
C ALA A 430 9.94 0.73 3.08
N ASP A 431 10.64 1.42 3.98
CA ASP A 431 11.91 0.94 4.51
C ASP A 431 11.75 -0.16 5.58
N TYR A 432 10.51 -0.41 6.01
CA TYR A 432 10.11 -1.46 6.95
C TYR A 432 9.59 -2.73 6.26
N VAL A 433 9.82 -2.88 4.96
CA VAL A 433 9.66 -4.16 4.27
C VAL A 433 10.75 -5.13 4.74
N LEU A 434 10.42 -6.43 4.81
CA LEU A 434 11.35 -7.47 5.28
C LEU A 434 12.20 -8.00 4.13
N GLN A 435 13.45 -8.34 4.42
CA GLN A 435 14.31 -9.13 3.55
C GLN A 435 13.76 -10.56 3.40
N SER A 436 14.11 -11.24 2.31
CA SER A 436 13.55 -12.56 1.97
C SER A 436 13.85 -13.67 2.99
N ALA A 437 14.94 -13.54 3.77
CA ALA A 437 15.32 -14.48 4.82
C ALA A 437 14.67 -14.19 6.17
N SER A 438 13.75 -13.23 6.24
CA SER A 438 13.15 -12.79 7.50
C SER A 438 12.37 -13.90 8.21
N PRO A 439 12.54 -14.06 9.52
CA PRO A 439 11.78 -15.02 10.31
C PRO A 439 10.31 -14.58 10.55
N ALA A 440 9.94 -13.37 10.13
CA ALA A 440 8.56 -12.88 10.20
C ALA A 440 7.69 -13.31 8.99
N ILE A 441 8.30 -13.75 7.89
CA ILE A 441 7.57 -14.21 6.69
C ILE A 441 6.84 -15.50 7.01
N ALA A 442 5.55 -15.55 6.65
CA ALA A 442 4.69 -16.74 6.85
C ALA A 442 4.64 -17.25 8.30
N ALA A 443 4.81 -16.37 9.29
CA ALA A 443 4.82 -16.69 10.71
C ALA A 443 3.57 -16.23 11.48
N GLY A 444 2.65 -15.53 10.81
CA GLY A 444 1.43 -14.99 11.40
C GLY A 444 0.26 -15.97 11.43
N GLN A 445 -0.79 -15.54 12.12
CA GLN A 445 -2.11 -16.16 12.09
C GLN A 445 -3.01 -15.45 11.07
N ALA A 446 -3.63 -16.22 10.16
CA ALA A 446 -4.57 -15.68 9.18
C ALA A 446 -5.76 -14.96 9.85
N SER A 447 -6.17 -13.85 9.25
CA SER A 447 -7.35 -13.07 9.67
C SER A 447 -8.36 -13.00 8.54
N THR A 448 -9.65 -13.15 8.88
CA THR A 448 -10.75 -12.98 7.92
C THR A 448 -11.16 -11.53 7.74
N THR A 449 -10.77 -10.64 8.66
CA THR A 449 -11.12 -9.21 8.65
C THR A 449 -9.96 -8.33 8.20
N ILE A 450 -8.72 -8.80 8.36
CA ILE A 450 -7.50 -8.11 7.90
C ILE A 450 -6.88 -8.93 6.77
N THR A 451 -7.38 -8.71 5.55
CA THR A 451 -7.01 -9.50 4.37
C THR A 451 -5.98 -8.81 3.48
N ARG A 452 -5.61 -7.58 3.80
CA ARG A 452 -4.61 -6.79 3.07
C ARG A 452 -3.60 -6.15 4.01
N ASP A 453 -2.40 -5.90 3.51
CA ASP A 453 -1.30 -5.24 4.23
C ASP A 453 -1.32 -3.70 4.07
N TYR A 454 -0.30 -3.02 4.58
CA TYR A 454 -0.11 -1.57 4.46
C TYR A 454 -0.15 -1.08 3.01
N ALA A 455 0.44 -1.83 2.07
CA ALA A 455 0.48 -1.52 0.65
C ALA A 455 -0.79 -1.95 -0.11
N GLY A 456 -1.75 -2.57 0.58
CA GLY A 456 -2.95 -3.12 -0.03
C GLY A 456 -2.75 -4.50 -0.68
N LYS A 457 -1.62 -5.17 -0.48
CA LYS A 457 -1.37 -6.54 -0.99
C LYS A 457 -2.21 -7.56 -0.21
N PRO A 458 -2.79 -8.59 -0.86
CA PRO A 458 -3.47 -9.67 -0.17
C PRO A 458 -2.54 -10.39 0.82
N ARG A 459 -3.08 -10.79 1.97
CA ARG A 459 -2.34 -11.58 2.96
C ARG A 459 -2.53 -13.09 2.71
N PRO A 460 -1.45 -13.88 2.58
CA PRO A 460 -1.51 -15.33 2.41
C PRO A 460 -1.84 -16.03 3.73
N ASN A 461 -1.89 -17.37 3.70
CA ASN A 461 -2.06 -18.19 4.89
C ASN A 461 -0.95 -19.25 5.00
N PRO A 462 -0.04 -19.15 5.99
CA PRO A 462 0.03 -18.11 7.03
C PRO A 462 0.53 -16.75 6.48
N PRO A 463 0.05 -15.61 7.03
CA PRO A 463 0.51 -14.28 6.62
C PRO A 463 1.88 -13.92 7.20
N THR A 464 2.50 -12.87 6.64
CA THR A 464 3.70 -12.24 7.21
C THR A 464 3.35 -11.40 8.43
N LEU A 465 4.20 -11.44 9.45
CA LEU A 465 4.08 -10.56 10.63
C LEU A 465 4.36 -9.10 10.25
N GLY A 466 3.71 -8.17 10.94
CA GLY A 466 3.90 -6.74 10.76
C GLY A 466 3.08 -6.14 9.61
N ALA A 467 3.46 -4.92 9.23
CA ALA A 467 2.63 -4.03 8.41
C ALA A 467 2.64 -4.40 6.92
N PHE A 468 3.72 -5.01 6.44
CA PHE A 468 3.87 -5.41 5.05
C PHE A 468 3.88 -6.93 4.91
N GLU A 469 3.24 -7.43 3.85
CA GLU A 469 3.56 -8.75 3.34
C GLU A 469 4.91 -8.69 2.62
N SER A 470 5.82 -9.56 3.05
CA SER A 470 7.10 -9.75 2.38
C SER A 470 7.09 -11.05 1.59
N GLN A 471 7.73 -11.00 0.44
CA GLN A 471 7.71 -12.02 -0.57
C GLN A 471 8.45 -13.28 -0.10
N ASN A 472 7.73 -14.39 0.01
CA ASN A 472 8.35 -15.72 0.13
C ASN A 472 8.70 -16.23 -1.28
N ASN A 473 9.49 -15.44 -2.01
CA ASN A 473 9.74 -15.67 -3.42
C ASN A 473 10.75 -16.79 -3.62
N VAL A 474 10.43 -17.69 -4.56
CA VAL A 474 11.44 -18.52 -5.21
C VAL A 474 12.43 -17.57 -5.90
N ILE A 475 13.62 -17.42 -5.32
CA ILE A 475 14.72 -16.67 -5.94
C ILE A 475 15.37 -17.52 -7.03
N LEU A 476 15.62 -18.80 -6.71
CA LEU A 476 16.23 -19.75 -7.63
C LEU A 476 15.63 -21.13 -7.43
N ALA A 477 15.31 -21.83 -8.51
CA ALA A 477 14.84 -23.22 -8.46
C ALA A 477 15.59 -24.11 -9.44
N GLY A 478 15.60 -25.41 -9.17
CA GLY A 478 16.25 -26.37 -10.04
C GLY A 478 15.99 -27.82 -9.67
N LEU A 479 16.63 -28.70 -10.45
CA LEU A 479 16.44 -30.15 -10.39
C LEU A 479 17.78 -30.86 -10.18
N THR A 480 17.78 -31.90 -9.35
CA THR A 480 18.92 -32.83 -9.25
C THR A 480 18.96 -33.77 -10.46
N SER A 481 20.02 -34.58 -10.58
CA SER A 481 20.13 -35.58 -11.66
C SER A 481 19.02 -36.63 -11.65
N ALA A 482 18.45 -36.91 -10.47
CA ALA A 482 17.31 -37.81 -10.30
C ALA A 482 15.96 -37.10 -10.48
N GLY A 483 15.96 -35.79 -10.79
CA GLY A 483 14.77 -34.96 -10.97
C GLY A 483 14.15 -34.45 -9.67
N GLY A 484 14.84 -34.61 -8.53
CA GLY A 484 14.39 -34.03 -7.25
C GLY A 484 14.35 -32.51 -7.32
N ILE A 485 13.29 -31.91 -6.80
CA ILE A 485 12.94 -30.50 -7.03
C ILE A 485 13.35 -29.67 -5.81
N TYR A 486 14.08 -28.59 -6.03
CA TYR A 486 14.54 -27.71 -4.96
C TYR A 486 14.40 -26.25 -5.36
N TYR A 487 14.07 -25.40 -4.40
CA TYR A 487 14.16 -23.95 -4.55
C TYR A 487 14.89 -23.31 -3.38
N SER A 488 15.35 -22.08 -3.58
CA SER A 488 15.96 -21.23 -2.57
C SER A 488 15.23 -19.88 -2.56
N ASN A 489 14.92 -19.40 -1.36
CA ASN A 489 14.39 -18.06 -1.10
C ASN A 489 15.46 -17.13 -0.47
N ASN A 490 16.69 -17.61 -0.32
CA ASN A 490 17.77 -16.89 0.37
C ASN A 490 19.17 -17.12 -0.21
N LEU A 491 19.30 -17.88 -1.31
CA LEU A 491 20.55 -18.23 -1.99
C LEU A 491 21.62 -18.92 -1.12
N THR A 492 21.27 -19.38 0.08
CA THR A 492 22.20 -20.03 1.02
C THR A 492 21.77 -21.44 1.39
N SER A 493 20.48 -21.75 1.24
CA SER A 493 19.89 -23.04 1.57
C SER A 493 18.87 -23.47 0.51
N TRP A 494 18.59 -24.78 0.48
CA TRP A 494 17.63 -25.37 -0.45
C TRP A 494 16.46 -26.00 0.30
N ILE A 495 15.26 -25.73 -0.18
CA ILE A 495 14.01 -26.34 0.27
C ILE A 495 13.61 -27.37 -0.77
N ASN A 496 13.39 -28.62 -0.34
CA ASN A 496 12.91 -29.68 -1.21
C ASN A 496 11.38 -29.57 -1.38
N ILE A 497 10.92 -29.69 -2.62
CA ILE A 497 9.51 -29.93 -2.91
C ILE A 497 9.35 -31.41 -3.27
N PRO A 498 8.49 -32.17 -2.57
CA PRO A 498 8.26 -33.57 -2.90
C PRO A 498 7.79 -33.73 -4.35
N GLY A 499 8.46 -34.60 -5.10
CA GLY A 499 8.15 -34.85 -6.50
C GLY A 499 9.39 -35.10 -7.35
N VAL A 500 9.16 -35.50 -8.59
CA VAL A 500 10.22 -35.73 -9.58
C VAL A 500 9.82 -35.11 -10.91
N LEU A 501 10.63 -34.19 -11.42
CA LEU A 501 10.45 -33.53 -12.71
C LEU A 501 11.74 -33.63 -13.54
N ALA A 502 11.58 -33.52 -14.86
CA ALA A 502 12.64 -33.49 -15.86
C ALA A 502 12.87 -32.09 -16.45
N GLN A 503 11.87 -31.20 -16.37
CA GLN A 503 11.95 -29.78 -16.69
C GLN A 503 11.20 -28.97 -15.63
N LEU A 504 11.69 -27.76 -15.34
CA LEU A 504 11.08 -26.79 -14.44
C LEU A 504 11.05 -25.40 -15.10
N VAL A 505 9.93 -24.71 -14.97
CA VAL A 505 9.71 -23.31 -15.35
C VAL A 505 9.07 -22.57 -14.17
N THR A 506 9.22 -21.26 -14.16
CA THR A 506 8.77 -20.34 -13.10
C THR A 506 7.79 -19.32 -13.68
N GLY A 507 6.86 -18.85 -12.85
CA GLY A 507 5.85 -17.85 -13.20
C GLY A 507 4.96 -17.54 -12.00
N ASP A 508 4.20 -16.46 -12.00
CA ASP A 508 3.13 -16.21 -11.01
C ASP A 508 1.81 -16.78 -11.56
N PHE A 509 1.54 -18.06 -11.31
CA PHE A 509 0.40 -18.77 -11.91
C PHE A 509 -0.94 -18.44 -11.25
N ASN A 510 -0.93 -17.79 -10.07
CA ASN A 510 -2.13 -17.50 -9.29
C ASN A 510 -2.43 -15.98 -9.16
N GLY A 511 -1.48 -15.10 -9.49
CA GLY A 511 -1.58 -13.64 -9.43
C GLY A 511 -1.32 -13.05 -8.04
N ASP A 512 -0.62 -13.75 -7.16
CA ASP A 512 -0.31 -13.31 -5.78
C ASP A 512 1.01 -12.53 -5.68
N GLY A 513 1.72 -12.36 -6.79
CA GLY A 513 3.01 -11.68 -6.87
C GLY A 513 4.19 -12.51 -6.38
N GLN A 514 4.00 -13.80 -6.13
CA GLN A 514 5.05 -14.75 -5.79
C GLN A 514 5.36 -15.66 -6.97
N THR A 515 6.62 -16.14 -7.02
CA THR A 515 7.03 -17.09 -8.04
C THR A 515 6.56 -18.50 -7.69
N ASP A 516 5.71 -19.04 -8.54
CA ASP A 516 5.25 -20.41 -8.57
C ASP A 516 6.10 -21.29 -9.51
N LEU A 517 5.82 -22.60 -9.51
CA LEU A 517 6.58 -23.57 -10.31
C LEU A 517 5.67 -24.45 -11.16
N ALA A 518 6.09 -24.71 -12.40
CA ALA A 518 5.49 -25.70 -13.28
C ALA A 518 6.56 -26.56 -13.96
N GLY A 519 6.22 -27.76 -14.40
CA GLY A 519 7.19 -28.63 -15.02
C GLY A 519 6.63 -29.90 -15.62
N LEU A 520 7.53 -30.67 -16.19
CA LEU A 520 7.24 -31.91 -16.90
C LEU A 520 7.95 -33.09 -16.25
N THR A 521 7.33 -34.25 -16.18
CA THR A 521 8.03 -35.51 -15.89
C THR A 521 8.80 -35.99 -17.13
N SER A 522 9.64 -37.02 -17.01
CA SER A 522 10.32 -37.64 -18.16
C SER A 522 9.37 -38.25 -19.19
N ALA A 523 8.14 -38.58 -18.79
CA ALA A 523 7.08 -39.06 -19.67
C ALA A 523 6.27 -37.91 -20.31
N GLY A 524 6.54 -36.66 -19.93
CA GLY A 524 5.87 -35.48 -20.44
C GLY A 524 4.57 -35.09 -19.72
N ASN A 525 4.25 -35.75 -18.59
CA ASN A 525 3.11 -35.35 -17.75
C ASN A 525 3.40 -33.98 -17.13
N ILE A 526 2.38 -33.12 -17.07
CA ILE A 526 2.53 -31.71 -16.74
C ILE A 526 1.97 -31.46 -15.34
N TYR A 527 2.74 -30.77 -14.50
CA TYR A 527 2.32 -30.40 -13.15
C TYR A 527 2.68 -28.95 -12.86
N TYR A 528 1.88 -28.29 -12.03
CA TYR A 528 2.19 -26.96 -11.47
C TYR A 528 1.87 -26.90 -9.97
N THR A 529 2.46 -25.96 -9.27
CA THR A 529 2.23 -25.71 -7.84
C THR A 529 2.23 -24.21 -7.58
N THR A 530 1.22 -23.74 -6.85
CA THR A 530 1.04 -22.32 -6.49
C THR A 530 1.29 -22.05 -5.00
N ASN A 531 1.77 -23.08 -4.29
CA ASN A 531 1.99 -23.07 -2.85
C ASN A 531 3.29 -23.79 -2.46
N LEU A 532 4.07 -24.22 -3.46
CA LEU A 532 5.35 -24.91 -3.35
C LEU A 532 5.33 -26.20 -2.49
N THR A 533 4.15 -26.75 -2.21
CA THR A 533 3.97 -27.91 -1.32
C THR A 533 3.15 -29.03 -1.94
N SER A 534 2.20 -28.71 -2.82
CA SER A 534 1.39 -29.69 -3.54
C SER A 534 1.39 -29.44 -5.05
N TRP A 535 1.55 -30.52 -5.82
CA TRP A 535 1.48 -30.50 -7.29
C TRP A 535 0.08 -30.80 -7.80
N THR A 536 -0.41 -29.95 -8.70
CA THR A 536 -1.64 -30.14 -9.46
C THR A 536 -1.29 -30.69 -10.83
N TYR A 537 -1.96 -31.76 -11.23
CA TYR A 537 -1.81 -32.35 -12.57
C TYR A 537 -2.60 -31.54 -13.61
N LEU A 538 -1.95 -31.14 -14.69
CA LEU A 538 -2.58 -30.51 -15.85
C LEU A 538 -2.67 -31.55 -16.99
N PRO A 539 -3.89 -32.01 -17.36
CA PRO A 539 -4.05 -33.06 -18.37
C PRO A 539 -3.40 -32.68 -19.72
N GLY A 540 -2.48 -33.52 -20.19
CA GLY A 540 -1.75 -33.31 -21.45
C GLY A 540 -0.36 -33.94 -21.41
N ILE A 541 0.28 -34.06 -22.57
CA ILE A 541 1.64 -34.57 -22.70
C ILE A 541 2.47 -33.60 -23.54
N LEU A 542 3.47 -32.98 -22.92
CA LEU A 542 4.40 -32.06 -23.58
C LEU A 542 5.85 -32.50 -23.31
N ASN A 543 6.78 -32.02 -24.13
CA ASN A 543 8.21 -32.25 -23.99
C ASN A 543 8.98 -30.97 -23.63
N LYS A 544 8.37 -29.80 -23.87
CA LYS A 544 8.92 -28.50 -23.51
C LYS A 544 7.83 -27.56 -23.00
N LEU A 545 8.12 -26.81 -21.95
CA LEU A 545 7.31 -25.68 -21.46
C LEU A 545 8.04 -24.34 -21.61
N VAL A 546 7.26 -23.29 -21.82
CA VAL A 546 7.59 -21.86 -21.66
C VAL A 546 6.43 -21.18 -20.94
N THR A 547 6.70 -20.01 -20.37
CA THR A 547 5.76 -19.22 -19.57
C THR A 547 5.61 -17.81 -20.14
N GLY A 548 4.47 -17.18 -19.85
CA GLY A 548 4.17 -15.78 -20.12
C GLY A 548 2.68 -15.52 -19.95
N ASP A 549 2.24 -14.27 -19.85
CA ASP A 549 0.82 -13.90 -19.72
C ASP A 549 0.19 -13.82 -21.11
N PHE A 550 -0.46 -14.89 -21.58
CA PHE A 550 -0.99 -15.01 -22.94
C PHE A 550 -2.41 -14.42 -23.09
N ASN A 551 -2.96 -13.81 -22.03
CA ASN A 551 -4.32 -13.24 -22.04
C ASN A 551 -4.44 -11.84 -21.40
N GLY A 552 -3.34 -11.30 -20.87
CA GLY A 552 -3.26 -9.98 -20.24
C GLY A 552 -3.95 -9.89 -18.89
N ASP A 553 -4.21 -11.01 -18.20
CA ASP A 553 -4.92 -11.02 -16.91
C ASP A 553 -4.01 -10.77 -15.69
N GLY A 554 -2.71 -10.62 -15.92
CA GLY A 554 -1.69 -10.39 -14.90
C GLY A 554 -1.18 -11.68 -14.25
N LYS A 555 -1.62 -12.86 -14.70
CA LYS A 555 -1.09 -14.15 -14.28
C LYS A 555 -0.22 -14.74 -15.38
N THR A 556 0.76 -15.52 -14.95
CA THR A 556 1.55 -16.30 -15.88
C THR A 556 0.75 -17.51 -16.37
N ASP A 557 0.81 -17.75 -17.67
CA ASP A 557 0.22 -18.90 -18.35
C ASP A 557 1.31 -19.88 -18.84
N LEU A 558 0.89 -20.99 -19.48
CA LEU A 558 1.81 -22.00 -20.02
C LEU A 558 1.63 -22.20 -21.53
N ALA A 559 2.75 -22.32 -22.24
CA ALA A 559 2.81 -22.84 -23.60
C ALA A 559 3.88 -23.92 -23.74
N GLY A 560 3.79 -24.74 -24.77
CA GLY A 560 4.74 -25.82 -24.94
C GLY A 560 4.61 -26.61 -26.24
N LEU A 561 5.52 -27.58 -26.36
CA LEU A 561 5.68 -28.42 -27.54
C LEU A 561 5.50 -29.89 -27.18
N THR A 562 4.84 -30.66 -28.04
CA THR A 562 4.91 -32.13 -28.00
C THR A 562 6.23 -32.62 -28.57
N SER A 563 6.56 -33.91 -28.40
CA SER A 563 7.76 -34.51 -28.99
C SER A 563 7.78 -34.48 -30.53
N ALA A 564 6.60 -34.40 -31.17
CA ALA A 564 6.46 -34.23 -32.62
C ALA A 564 6.47 -32.75 -33.06
N GLY A 565 6.66 -31.82 -32.11
CA GLY A 565 6.71 -30.38 -32.35
C GLY A 565 5.34 -29.68 -32.40
N GLY A 566 4.25 -30.39 -32.11
CA GLY A 566 2.91 -29.77 -32.03
C GLY A 566 2.84 -28.76 -30.89
N ILE A 567 2.21 -27.62 -31.15
CA ILE A 567 2.30 -26.41 -30.31
C ILE A 567 0.98 -26.22 -29.56
N TYR A 568 1.06 -25.97 -28.25
CA TYR A 568 -0.11 -25.80 -27.40
C TYR A 568 0.12 -24.70 -26.36
N TYR A 569 -0.96 -24.03 -25.95
CA TYR A 569 -0.94 -23.06 -24.85
C TYR A 569 -2.18 -23.22 -23.96
N SER A 570 -2.12 -22.68 -22.73
CA SER A 570 -3.16 -22.76 -21.71
C SER A 570 -3.20 -21.48 -20.89
N ASN A 571 -4.32 -20.77 -20.94
CA ASN A 571 -4.53 -19.48 -20.22
C ASN A 571 -5.26 -19.65 -18.87
N ASN A 572 -5.42 -20.89 -18.42
CA ASN A 572 -6.23 -21.21 -17.25
C ASN A 572 -5.72 -22.41 -16.47
N LEU A 573 -4.64 -23.05 -16.94
CA LEU A 573 -4.03 -24.24 -16.33
C LEU A 573 -5.00 -25.41 -16.12
N THR A 574 -6.03 -25.54 -16.98
CA THR A 574 -6.98 -26.66 -16.98
C THR A 574 -7.11 -27.35 -18.33
N SER A 575 -6.93 -26.63 -19.44
CA SER A 575 -7.06 -27.16 -20.80
C SER A 575 -6.02 -26.57 -21.75
N TRP A 576 -5.71 -27.31 -22.82
CA TRP A 576 -4.76 -26.90 -23.86
C TRP A 576 -5.46 -26.54 -25.16
N ILE A 577 -5.01 -25.46 -25.78
CA ILE A 577 -5.44 -24.99 -27.10
C ILE A 577 -4.30 -25.25 -28.09
N ASN A 578 -4.61 -25.87 -29.23
CA ASN A 578 -3.62 -26.13 -30.26
C ASN A 578 -3.40 -24.89 -31.15
N ILE A 579 -2.14 -24.57 -31.41
CA ILE A 579 -1.75 -23.62 -32.45
C ILE A 579 -1.28 -24.44 -33.67
N PRO A 580 -1.90 -24.30 -34.85
CA PRO A 580 -1.49 -25.03 -36.05
C PRO A 580 -0.02 -24.75 -36.41
N GLY A 581 0.77 -25.81 -36.60
CA GLY A 581 2.18 -25.71 -36.93
C GLY A 581 3.03 -26.74 -36.20
N ALA A 582 4.33 -26.76 -36.50
CA ALA A 582 5.30 -27.61 -35.82
C ALA A 582 6.63 -26.87 -35.61
N LEU A 583 7.09 -26.84 -34.36
CA LEU A 583 8.36 -26.22 -33.97
C LEU A 583 9.16 -27.16 -33.05
N ALA A 584 10.48 -27.01 -33.03
CA ALA A 584 11.40 -27.74 -32.18
C ALA A 584 11.89 -26.89 -30.99
N GLN A 585 11.81 -25.57 -31.09
CA GLN A 585 12.06 -24.63 -30.00
C GLN A 585 10.92 -23.62 -29.92
N LEU A 586 10.58 -23.21 -28.71
CA LEU A 586 9.62 -22.15 -28.41
C LEU A 586 10.26 -21.17 -27.41
N VAL A 587 9.96 -19.89 -27.58
CA VAL A 587 10.25 -18.77 -26.68
C VAL A 587 9.01 -17.87 -26.63
N ALA A 588 8.88 -17.07 -25.58
CA ALA A 588 7.74 -16.21 -25.34
C ALA A 588 8.19 -14.76 -25.08
N GLY A 589 7.33 -13.81 -25.40
CA GLY A 589 7.46 -12.38 -25.09
C GLY A 589 6.50 -11.55 -25.94
N ASP A 590 6.13 -10.34 -25.49
CA ASP A 590 5.22 -9.46 -26.21
C ASP A 590 5.92 -8.83 -27.43
N PHE A 591 5.75 -9.40 -28.61
CA PHE A 591 6.44 -8.97 -29.84
C PHE A 591 5.78 -7.76 -30.50
N ASN A 592 4.58 -7.39 -30.06
CA ASN A 592 3.75 -6.42 -30.77
C ASN A 592 3.44 -5.15 -29.93
N GLY A 593 3.57 -5.24 -28.60
CA GLY A 593 3.44 -4.18 -27.61
C GLY A 593 2.01 -4.00 -27.09
N ASP A 594 1.18 -5.05 -27.11
CA ASP A 594 -0.22 -4.98 -26.66
C ASP A 594 -0.41 -5.39 -25.18
N GLY A 595 0.66 -5.82 -24.51
CA GLY A 595 0.63 -6.29 -23.13
C GLY A 595 0.22 -7.76 -22.98
N GLU A 596 -0.05 -8.47 -24.07
CA GLU A 596 -0.20 -9.92 -24.10
C GLU A 596 1.10 -10.56 -24.59
N THR A 597 1.44 -11.73 -24.04
CA THR A 597 2.63 -12.47 -24.45
C THR A 597 2.38 -13.14 -25.79
N ASP A 598 3.36 -13.03 -26.69
CA ASP A 598 3.37 -13.69 -27.99
C ASP A 598 4.34 -14.90 -28.01
N LEU A 599 4.39 -15.64 -29.13
CA LEU A 599 5.28 -16.81 -29.28
C LEU A 599 6.19 -16.73 -30.51
N ALA A 600 7.44 -17.16 -30.34
CA ALA A 600 8.39 -17.36 -31.43
C ALA A 600 9.11 -18.70 -31.27
N GLY A 601 9.70 -19.20 -32.35
CA GLY A 601 10.39 -20.47 -32.30
C GLY A 601 11.10 -20.87 -33.57
N LEU A 602 11.72 -22.05 -33.49
CA LEU A 602 12.54 -22.62 -34.56
C LEU A 602 11.95 -23.95 -35.02
N THR A 603 11.99 -24.22 -36.32
CA THR A 603 11.81 -25.60 -36.83
C THR A 603 13.04 -26.45 -36.55
N SER A 604 12.97 -27.77 -36.77
CA SER A 604 14.14 -28.66 -36.64
C SER A 604 15.27 -28.32 -37.62
N ALA A 605 14.96 -27.62 -38.72
CA ALA A 605 15.95 -27.10 -39.67
C ALA A 605 16.47 -25.70 -39.31
N GLY A 606 16.00 -25.12 -38.20
CA GLY A 606 16.42 -23.81 -37.73
C GLY A 606 15.72 -22.62 -38.37
N GLN A 607 14.63 -22.85 -39.14
CA GLN A 607 13.81 -21.77 -39.70
C GLN A 607 13.05 -21.06 -38.57
N ILE A 608 12.97 -19.74 -38.65
CA ILE A 608 12.47 -18.89 -37.55
C ILE A 608 11.04 -18.45 -37.87
N PHE A 609 10.15 -18.60 -36.89
CA PHE A 609 8.76 -18.15 -36.99
C PHE A 609 8.34 -17.44 -35.71
N TYR A 610 7.45 -16.45 -35.83
CA TYR A 610 6.80 -15.78 -34.70
C TYR A 610 5.29 -15.62 -34.95
N SER A 611 4.51 -15.49 -33.88
CA SER A 611 3.06 -15.33 -33.90
C SER A 611 2.65 -14.33 -32.84
N THR A 612 1.96 -13.26 -33.27
CA THR A 612 1.48 -12.18 -32.39
C THR A 612 -0.02 -12.28 -32.04
N ASN A 613 -0.60 -13.46 -32.28
CA ASN A 613 -2.03 -13.72 -32.08
C ASN A 613 -2.32 -15.17 -31.74
N LEU A 614 -1.28 -15.96 -31.47
CA LEU A 614 -1.34 -17.38 -31.14
C LEU A 614 -2.17 -18.23 -32.13
N ALA A 615 -2.27 -17.80 -33.39
CA ALA A 615 -3.06 -18.46 -34.42
C ALA A 615 -2.31 -18.61 -35.76
N ASN A 616 -1.54 -17.58 -36.15
CA ASN A 616 -0.84 -17.55 -37.42
C ASN A 616 0.66 -17.34 -37.21
N TRP A 617 1.47 -18.11 -37.93
CA TRP A 617 2.93 -18.01 -37.92
C TRP A 617 3.45 -17.17 -39.09
N THR A 618 4.28 -16.19 -38.78
CA THR A 618 5.01 -15.37 -39.75
C THR A 618 6.44 -15.87 -39.84
N TYR A 619 6.91 -16.11 -41.07
CA TYR A 619 8.30 -16.53 -41.32
C TYR A 619 9.25 -15.33 -41.23
N LEU A 620 10.31 -15.46 -40.43
CA LEU A 620 11.40 -14.49 -40.35
C LEU A 620 12.63 -15.07 -41.06
N PRO A 621 13.10 -14.46 -42.18
CA PRO A 621 14.26 -14.95 -42.91
C PRO A 621 15.50 -15.10 -42.03
N GLY A 622 16.18 -16.24 -42.14
CA GLY A 622 17.34 -16.60 -41.34
C GLY A 622 17.32 -18.06 -40.90
N ILE A 623 18.46 -18.55 -40.40
CA ILE A 623 18.60 -19.89 -39.83
C ILE A 623 19.35 -19.78 -38.51
N LEU A 624 18.72 -20.20 -37.42
CA LEU A 624 19.28 -20.22 -36.07
C LEU A 624 19.13 -21.62 -35.47
N ASN A 625 19.96 -21.91 -34.47
CA ASN A 625 19.93 -23.13 -33.68
C ASN A 625 19.44 -22.88 -32.24
N LYS A 626 19.55 -21.63 -31.76
CA LYS A 626 18.99 -21.19 -30.48
C LYS A 626 18.34 -19.82 -30.64
N LEU A 627 17.24 -19.62 -29.94
CA LEU A 627 16.50 -18.36 -29.85
C LEU A 627 16.32 -17.93 -28.38
N VAL A 628 16.40 -16.62 -28.13
CA VAL A 628 16.09 -15.94 -26.86
C VAL A 628 15.36 -14.62 -27.16
N THR A 629 14.70 -14.07 -26.15
CA THR A 629 13.84 -12.89 -26.25
C THR A 629 14.25 -11.81 -25.24
N GLY A 630 13.98 -10.54 -25.57
CA GLY A 630 14.22 -9.38 -24.71
C GLY A 630 13.99 -8.08 -25.46
N ASP A 631 13.61 -6.99 -24.81
CA ASP A 631 13.53 -5.66 -25.43
C ASP A 631 14.93 -5.06 -25.55
N PHE A 632 15.61 -5.28 -26.67
CA PHE A 632 17.02 -4.88 -26.85
C PHE A 632 17.18 -3.40 -27.18
N ASN A 633 16.10 -2.71 -27.56
CA ASN A 633 16.15 -1.33 -28.05
C ASN A 633 15.45 -0.32 -27.11
N GLY A 634 14.63 -0.80 -26.16
CA GLY A 634 13.87 -0.02 -25.18
C GLY A 634 12.56 0.56 -25.72
N ASP A 635 11.96 -0.03 -26.74
CA ASP A 635 10.72 0.48 -27.37
C ASP A 635 9.43 -0.12 -26.77
N GLY A 636 9.56 -0.98 -25.77
CA GLY A 636 8.46 -1.66 -25.10
C GLY A 636 7.98 -2.91 -25.83
N LYS A 637 8.65 -3.34 -26.90
CA LYS A 637 8.39 -4.59 -27.61
C LYS A 637 9.54 -5.56 -27.40
N THR A 638 9.19 -6.82 -27.33
CA THR A 638 10.17 -7.90 -27.26
C THR A 638 10.84 -8.06 -28.62
N ASP A 639 12.16 -8.19 -28.60
CA ASP A 639 12.99 -8.48 -29.76
C ASP A 639 13.50 -9.93 -29.73
N LEU A 640 14.20 -10.35 -30.81
CA LEU A 640 14.79 -11.69 -30.91
C LEU A 640 16.31 -11.66 -31.01
N ALA A 641 16.97 -12.56 -30.30
CA ALA A 641 18.39 -12.87 -30.47
C ALA A 641 18.62 -14.38 -30.53
N GLY A 642 19.74 -14.80 -31.10
CA GLY A 642 20.01 -16.21 -31.24
C GLY A 642 21.39 -16.56 -31.74
N LEU A 643 21.62 -17.87 -31.80
CA LEU A 643 22.90 -18.45 -32.20
C LEU A 643 22.71 -19.32 -33.44
N THR A 644 23.65 -19.25 -34.39
CA THR A 644 23.74 -20.27 -35.46
C THR A 644 24.30 -21.59 -34.91
N SER A 645 24.29 -22.65 -35.71
CA SER A 645 24.93 -23.93 -35.32
C SER A 645 26.43 -23.81 -35.07
N ALA A 646 27.09 -22.82 -35.68
CA ALA A 646 28.50 -22.48 -35.44
C ALA A 646 28.71 -21.55 -34.24
N GLY A 647 27.63 -21.11 -33.56
CA GLY A 647 27.68 -20.23 -32.40
C GLY A 647 27.80 -18.74 -32.71
N GLN A 648 27.62 -18.33 -33.97
CA GLN A 648 27.58 -16.92 -34.34
C GLN A 648 26.32 -16.27 -33.77
N ILE A 649 26.44 -15.05 -33.23
CA ILE A 649 25.36 -14.36 -32.53
C ILE A 649 24.69 -13.34 -33.47
N PHE A 650 23.36 -13.36 -33.50
CA PHE A 650 22.55 -12.39 -34.23
C PHE A 650 21.41 -11.90 -33.36
N TYR A 651 21.02 -10.63 -33.53
CA TYR A 651 19.82 -10.06 -32.90
C TYR A 651 19.02 -9.23 -33.90
N SER A 652 17.72 -9.06 -33.67
CA SER A 652 16.77 -8.38 -34.54
C SER A 652 15.81 -7.57 -33.68
N THR A 653 15.88 -6.24 -33.80
CA THR A 653 15.08 -5.30 -32.99
C THR A 653 13.78 -4.83 -33.66
N ASN A 654 13.38 -5.50 -34.74
CA ASN A 654 12.24 -5.11 -35.58
C ASN A 654 11.56 -6.31 -36.26
N LEU A 655 11.93 -7.53 -35.84
CA LEU A 655 11.46 -8.79 -36.41
C LEU A 655 11.52 -8.87 -37.94
N ALA A 656 12.52 -8.20 -38.55
CA ALA A 656 12.69 -8.17 -39.99
C ALA A 656 14.16 -8.32 -40.42
N ASN A 657 15.09 -7.68 -39.71
CA ASN A 657 16.49 -7.65 -40.08
C ASN A 657 17.39 -8.16 -38.95
N TRP A 658 18.29 -9.08 -39.28
CA TRP A 658 19.30 -9.59 -38.35
C TRP A 658 20.58 -8.76 -38.39
N THR A 659 21.04 -8.34 -37.22
CA THR A 659 22.33 -7.70 -36.99
C THR A 659 23.30 -8.72 -36.41
N TYR A 660 24.48 -8.83 -37.01
CA TYR A 660 25.54 -9.70 -36.50
C TYR A 660 26.25 -9.04 -35.31
N LEU A 661 26.37 -9.77 -34.20
CA LEU A 661 27.14 -9.37 -33.03
C LEU A 661 28.44 -10.19 -32.99
N PRO A 662 29.63 -9.57 -33.16
CA PRO A 662 30.90 -10.29 -33.15
C PRO A 662 31.11 -11.12 -31.88
N GLY A 663 31.51 -12.38 -32.06
CA GLY A 663 31.69 -13.35 -30.97
C GLY A 663 31.23 -14.75 -31.37
N ILE A 664 31.57 -15.74 -30.55
CA ILE A 664 31.12 -17.12 -30.68
C ILE A 664 30.70 -17.66 -29.32
N LEU A 665 29.43 -18.02 -29.19
CA LEU A 665 28.85 -18.57 -27.97
C LEU A 665 28.12 -19.88 -28.27
N ASN A 666 27.99 -20.73 -27.26
CA ASN A 666 27.22 -21.97 -27.29
C ASN A 666 25.87 -21.82 -26.55
N LYS A 667 25.79 -20.87 -25.61
CA LYS A 667 24.59 -20.54 -24.86
C LYS A 667 24.40 -19.04 -24.81
N LEU A 668 23.15 -18.62 -24.76
CA LEU A 668 22.73 -17.24 -24.70
C LEU A 668 21.57 -17.13 -23.72
N VAL A 669 21.59 -16.10 -22.90
CA VAL A 669 20.55 -15.68 -21.95
C VAL A 669 20.41 -14.16 -22.03
N THR A 670 19.28 -13.66 -21.54
CA THR A 670 18.87 -12.26 -21.64
C THR A 670 18.47 -11.73 -20.27
N GLY A 671 18.66 -10.44 -20.05
CA GLY A 671 18.27 -9.73 -18.83
C GLY A 671 18.76 -8.29 -18.86
N ASP A 672 18.12 -7.34 -18.16
CA ASP A 672 18.65 -5.98 -18.01
C ASP A 672 19.73 -5.97 -16.93
N PHE A 673 21.00 -6.12 -17.31
CA PHE A 673 22.09 -6.31 -16.36
C PHE A 673 22.62 -4.99 -15.79
N ASN A 674 22.31 -3.85 -16.42
CA ASN A 674 22.82 -2.54 -16.05
C ASN A 674 21.74 -1.64 -15.41
N GLY A 675 20.45 -1.98 -15.56
CA GLY A 675 19.28 -1.25 -15.07
C GLY A 675 18.87 -0.08 -15.95
N ASP A 676 19.16 -0.11 -17.25
CA ASP A 676 18.86 1.00 -18.18
C ASP A 676 17.50 0.86 -18.88
N GLY A 677 16.75 -0.20 -18.57
CA GLY A 677 15.44 -0.50 -19.16
C GLY A 677 15.53 -1.22 -20.50
N LYS A 678 16.73 -1.57 -20.97
CA LYS A 678 16.94 -2.43 -22.15
C LYS A 678 17.45 -3.77 -21.70
N THR A 679 17.09 -4.79 -22.47
CA THR A 679 17.59 -6.13 -22.26
C THR A 679 19.00 -6.26 -22.81
N ASP A 680 19.86 -6.91 -22.05
CA ASP A 680 21.25 -7.21 -22.37
C ASP A 680 21.43 -8.69 -22.75
N LEU A 681 22.64 -9.07 -23.19
CA LEU A 681 22.98 -10.46 -23.52
C LEU A 681 24.13 -10.99 -22.68
N ALA A 682 23.98 -12.22 -22.18
CA ALA A 682 25.07 -12.99 -21.57
C ALA A 682 25.10 -14.41 -22.13
N GLY A 683 26.25 -15.07 -22.05
CA GLY A 683 26.37 -16.40 -22.60
C GLY A 683 27.66 -17.11 -22.26
N LEU A 684 27.72 -18.36 -22.69
CA LEU A 684 28.85 -19.26 -22.46
C LEU A 684 29.48 -19.67 -23.78
N THR A 685 30.80 -19.68 -23.84
CA THR A 685 31.55 -20.39 -24.90
C THR A 685 31.40 -21.91 -24.74
N SER A 686 31.83 -22.69 -25.74
CA SER A 686 31.87 -24.17 -25.64
C SER A 686 32.76 -24.68 -24.51
N ALA A 687 33.76 -23.92 -24.10
CA ALA A 687 34.63 -24.21 -22.95
C ALA A 687 34.05 -23.74 -21.61
N GLY A 688 32.88 -23.09 -21.60
CA GLY A 688 32.22 -22.60 -20.39
C GLY A 688 32.66 -21.22 -19.90
N ASN A 689 33.54 -20.52 -20.64
CA ASN A 689 33.87 -19.12 -20.34
C ASN A 689 32.63 -18.23 -20.47
N ILE A 690 32.44 -17.33 -19.52
CA ILE A 690 31.25 -16.48 -19.40
C ILE A 690 31.54 -15.10 -19.95
N TYR A 691 30.63 -14.59 -20.78
CA TYR A 691 30.68 -13.23 -21.32
C TYR A 691 29.32 -12.56 -21.22
N TYR A 692 29.28 -11.26 -21.00
CA TYR A 692 28.07 -10.44 -21.10
C TYR A 692 28.33 -9.16 -21.90
N THR A 693 27.28 -8.53 -22.41
CA THR A 693 27.33 -7.23 -23.08
C THR A 693 26.12 -6.42 -22.69
N THR A 694 26.33 -5.15 -22.33
CA THR A 694 25.26 -4.22 -21.90
C THR A 694 24.96 -3.15 -22.95
N ASN A 695 25.48 -3.34 -24.16
CA ASN A 695 25.45 -2.35 -25.23
C ASN A 695 25.35 -2.97 -26.63
N LEU A 696 25.28 -4.31 -26.71
CA LEU A 696 25.21 -5.10 -27.95
C LEU A 696 26.32 -4.75 -28.97
N THR A 697 27.49 -4.32 -28.49
CA THR A 697 28.65 -4.00 -29.36
C THR A 697 29.95 -4.61 -28.87
N SER A 698 30.13 -4.73 -27.55
CA SER A 698 31.34 -5.26 -26.93
C SER A 698 31.03 -6.28 -25.84
N TRP A 699 31.76 -7.40 -25.83
CA TRP A 699 31.67 -8.42 -24.80
C TRP A 699 32.67 -8.17 -23.67
N THR A 700 32.18 -8.26 -22.43
CA THR A 700 32.97 -8.25 -21.20
C THR A 700 33.12 -9.68 -20.69
N TYR A 701 34.35 -10.09 -20.40
CA TYR A 701 34.62 -11.40 -19.79
C TYR A 701 34.31 -11.37 -18.29
N LEU A 702 33.54 -12.35 -17.82
CA LEU A 702 33.28 -12.57 -16.40
C LEU A 702 34.06 -13.80 -15.93
N PRO A 703 35.08 -13.65 -15.05
CA PRO A 703 35.90 -14.77 -14.60
C PRO A 703 35.08 -15.91 -14.00
N GLY A 704 35.32 -17.13 -14.48
CA GLY A 704 34.61 -18.33 -14.06
C GLY A 704 34.40 -19.31 -15.21
N ILE A 705 34.01 -20.54 -14.88
CA ILE A 705 33.66 -21.58 -15.84
C ILE A 705 32.34 -22.22 -15.43
N LEU A 706 31.33 -22.10 -16.29
CA LEU A 706 30.00 -22.67 -16.10
C LEU A 706 29.61 -23.53 -17.29
N ASN A 707 28.66 -24.44 -17.08
CA ASN A 707 28.04 -25.29 -18.09
C ASN A 707 26.57 -24.92 -18.32
N LYS A 708 25.92 -24.28 -17.35
CA LYS A 708 24.55 -23.75 -17.43
C LYS A 708 24.55 -22.32 -16.92
N LEU A 709 23.71 -21.49 -17.52
CA LEU A 709 23.54 -20.09 -17.15
C LEU A 709 22.04 -19.77 -17.24
N VAL A 710 21.53 -19.06 -16.25
CA VAL A 710 20.17 -18.51 -16.16
C VAL A 710 20.24 -17.10 -15.59
N THR A 711 19.15 -16.37 -15.76
CA THR A 711 19.01 -14.97 -15.38
C THR A 711 17.78 -14.79 -14.48
N GLY A 712 17.81 -13.76 -13.64
CA GLY A 712 16.69 -13.33 -12.79
C GLY A 712 17.16 -12.25 -11.83
N ASP A 713 16.26 -11.41 -11.31
CA ASP A 713 16.60 -10.45 -10.25
C ASP A 713 16.66 -11.20 -8.92
N PHE A 714 17.86 -11.60 -8.48
CA PHE A 714 18.03 -12.47 -7.32
C PHE A 714 18.24 -11.69 -6.01
N ASN A 715 18.54 -10.40 -6.10
CA ASN A 715 18.75 -9.51 -4.95
C ASN A 715 17.66 -8.44 -4.77
N GLY A 716 16.73 -8.32 -5.73
CA GLY A 716 15.62 -7.36 -5.73
C GLY A 716 16.03 -5.93 -6.03
N ASP A 717 17.17 -5.70 -6.69
CA ASP A 717 17.68 -4.36 -6.97
C ASP A 717 17.16 -3.75 -8.29
N GLY A 718 16.31 -4.48 -9.01
CA GLY A 718 15.74 -4.08 -10.29
C GLY A 718 16.67 -4.33 -11.49
N LYS A 719 17.84 -4.93 -11.26
CA LYS A 719 18.72 -5.44 -12.32
C LYS A 719 18.63 -6.95 -12.36
N THR A 720 18.93 -7.49 -13.53
CA THR A 720 19.00 -8.92 -13.72
C THR A 720 20.37 -9.44 -13.28
N ASP A 721 20.35 -10.52 -12.50
CA ASP A 721 21.53 -11.22 -12.01
C ASP A 721 21.81 -12.49 -12.83
N LEU A 722 22.97 -13.13 -12.59
CA LEU A 722 23.34 -14.40 -13.21
C LEU A 722 23.43 -15.53 -12.19
N ALA A 723 22.92 -16.71 -12.55
CA ALA A 723 23.16 -17.95 -11.82
C ALA A 723 23.52 -19.08 -12.78
N GLY A 724 24.28 -20.05 -12.33
CA GLY A 724 24.73 -21.13 -13.18
C GLY A 724 25.28 -22.34 -12.46
N LEU A 725 25.53 -23.38 -13.25
CA LEU A 725 26.04 -24.66 -12.76
C LEU A 725 27.38 -24.99 -13.42
N THR A 726 28.32 -25.54 -12.66
CA THR A 726 29.51 -26.19 -13.23
C THR A 726 29.14 -27.53 -13.88
N SER A 727 30.08 -28.16 -14.59
CA SER A 727 29.87 -29.52 -15.12
C SER A 727 29.63 -30.57 -14.03
N ALA A 728 30.13 -30.32 -12.81
CA ALA A 728 29.89 -31.15 -11.63
C ALA A 728 28.60 -30.80 -10.88
N GLY A 729 27.82 -29.83 -11.38
CA GLY A 729 26.55 -29.42 -10.78
C GLY A 729 26.67 -28.47 -9.59
N GLN A 730 27.85 -27.91 -9.32
CA GLN A 730 28.02 -26.90 -8.27
C GLN A 730 27.35 -25.60 -8.70
N ILE A 731 26.69 -24.93 -7.76
CA ILE A 731 25.79 -23.81 -8.04
C ILE A 731 26.48 -22.51 -7.67
N PHE A 732 26.49 -21.56 -8.60
CA PHE A 732 27.04 -20.23 -8.40
C PHE A 732 26.06 -19.16 -8.85
N TYR A 733 26.08 -18.01 -8.19
CA TYR A 733 25.32 -16.83 -8.60
C TYR A 733 26.19 -15.55 -8.48
N SER A 734 25.81 -14.51 -9.20
CA SER A 734 26.45 -13.21 -9.20
C SER A 734 25.40 -12.12 -9.30
N THR A 735 25.35 -11.25 -8.29
CA THR A 735 24.41 -10.13 -8.18
C THR A 735 25.00 -8.78 -8.60
N ASN A 736 26.20 -8.80 -9.18
CA ASN A 736 26.95 -7.60 -9.52
C ASN A 736 27.84 -7.75 -10.75
N LEU A 737 27.82 -8.92 -11.40
CA LEU A 737 28.65 -9.26 -12.56
C LEU A 737 30.17 -9.05 -12.33
N LEU A 738 30.62 -9.15 -11.09
CA LEU A 738 32.04 -9.05 -10.71
C LEU A 738 32.53 -10.30 -10.00
N HIS A 739 31.70 -10.84 -9.10
CA HIS A 739 32.05 -11.97 -8.25
C HIS A 739 30.98 -13.05 -8.25
N TRP A 740 31.43 -14.30 -8.22
CA TRP A 740 30.56 -15.47 -8.03
C TRP A 740 30.55 -15.90 -6.57
N ALA A 741 29.35 -16.02 -6.01
CA ALA A 741 29.10 -16.67 -4.73
C ALA A 741 28.61 -18.11 -4.97
N SER A 742 29.01 -19.05 -4.13
CA SER A 742 28.58 -20.45 -4.21
C SER A 742 27.38 -20.71 -3.31
N ILE A 743 26.41 -21.49 -3.80
CA ILE A 743 25.34 -22.04 -2.98
C ILE A 743 25.69 -23.48 -2.63
N ILE A 744 25.57 -23.86 -1.36
CA ILE A 744 25.83 -25.24 -0.93
C ILE A 744 24.81 -26.17 -1.58
N GLY A 745 25.29 -27.24 -2.23
CA GLY A 745 24.44 -28.24 -2.88
C GLY A 745 24.90 -28.56 -4.30
N GLN A 746 24.15 -29.45 -4.95
CA GLN A 746 24.37 -29.80 -6.35
C GLN A 746 23.05 -29.93 -7.09
N LEU A 747 22.98 -29.30 -8.27
CA LEU A 747 21.86 -29.39 -9.20
C LEU A 747 22.36 -29.77 -10.59
N ASN A 748 21.47 -30.31 -11.41
CA ASN A 748 21.74 -30.63 -12.81
C ASN A 748 21.07 -29.64 -13.77
N LYS A 749 19.96 -29.04 -13.35
CA LYS A 749 19.21 -28.03 -14.10
C LYS A 749 18.77 -26.90 -13.19
N LEU A 750 18.66 -25.70 -13.76
CA LEU A 750 18.02 -24.54 -13.14
C LEU A 750 16.74 -24.22 -13.92
N ALA A 751 15.71 -23.71 -13.25
CA ALA A 751 14.51 -23.21 -13.90
C ALA A 751 14.85 -22.06 -14.85
N GLY A 752 14.10 -21.93 -15.95
CA GLY A 752 14.37 -20.92 -16.99
C GLY A 752 15.52 -21.25 -17.95
N GLY A 753 16.27 -22.33 -17.70
CA GLY A 753 17.30 -22.82 -18.63
C GLY A 753 16.68 -23.40 -19.91
N THR A 754 17.18 -22.99 -21.07
CA THR A 754 16.72 -23.47 -22.39
C THR A 754 17.26 -24.85 -22.79
N ASP A 755 18.12 -25.47 -21.97
CA ASP A 755 18.88 -26.71 -22.22
C ASP A 755 18.64 -27.84 -21.21
#